data_AF-A0A928W5G0-F1
#
_entry.id   AF-A0A928W5G0-F1
#
_cell.length_a   1.000
_cell.length_b   1.000
_cell.length_c   1.000
_cell.angle_alpha   90.00
_cell.angle_beta   90.00
_cell.angle_gamma   90.00
#
_symmetry.space_group_name_H-M   'P 1'
#
loop_
_entity.id
_entity.type
_entity.pdbx_description
1 polymer ?
#
loop_
_entity_poly.entity_id
_entity_poly.type
_entity_poly.pdbx_seq_one_letter_code
_entity_poly.pdbx_strand_id
1 'polypeptide(L)'
;MFFKLRQRSLLLFVFGLSISLFLSTYNIPSVLATTPSALVIVDKNAAKLESLGKYYYTTGQFEQAANLWQQAVEIYVQSEDPLSQGRVLSNLALAYSQLNNWSEASQNIVASLDLVNHSQATSSDKIRALAQIVNNQGILQLNQGKEERAIATWEQAKIYYQQAGEEIGVIRASINQASAFKQLGFYRRALKTLTEVEELLRQQPDSPIKVAGLRSYGKILRLVGQVTRSQEILEQSLTIASRLELPNEQIKILLELGNTYKANKPGQALELYEQGLNICQQQSSCLNTELSLQAYLAKLNVWTKTSSEQYTDLIAAIETKFEDLPVNRVNIDRKINFAHSLIELRDRSETLKSAEISQLLEDIIQQAQAIKYKKGQSYGWGLQGQIEEELNNWSDAQKYTERALILAQSLNTPEVSYLWQWQLGRIYQALGDRLGAIAYYSQAVDLLKSLSRDLVAIDPDVQYSFRDGVEPVYRGLVSLLLANDSQQEVSQTNLEVAREVIESLQLAELNNFFREACLDAQTVDIDNIDRQAAVVYPIILSDRLEVIVSLPDRPLKHYTTQISQEQLELLIEQFRYNLVVRSRRDFYRPARQLYDLVVRPALNDLADSQVKTLIFVPDGAFRNIPLGALYDGERYLIEDYSIALTPGLQLLNPRPLEQVKLKTIAAGLTKGIRGFSALNYVYKELEQIEDTVSSVVLLNQDFTSEALKKEIKFSNRPIVHIATHGQFSSSIENTFLLAWDERINIDELDNILQTRNPSQENAIELLVLSACETATGDERAALGLAGMAVRAGARSTLATLWSVNDRATAQLMSDFYHELSDKQLPKAEAVRQAQLSLLKDPWHKHPFYWAPYVLLGNWL
;
A
#
# COMPACT_ATOMS: atom_id res chain seq x y z
N MET A 1 -12.14 16.08 70.49
CA MET A 1 -13.31 16.10 71.39
C MET A 1 -13.96 14.71 71.30
N PHE A 2 -13.86 13.95 72.41
CA PHE A 2 -14.48 12.64 72.73
C PHE A 2 -14.17 11.41 71.82
N PHE A 3 -13.21 10.56 72.22
CA PHE A 3 -13.36 9.26 72.95
C PHE A 3 -13.62 8.10 71.97
N LYS A 4 -12.96 6.93 71.93
CA LYS A 4 -12.09 6.08 72.80
C LYS A 4 -11.59 4.94 71.84
N LEU A 5 -10.53 4.14 72.03
CA LEU A 5 -9.68 3.77 73.16
C LEU A 5 -8.40 3.10 72.63
N ARG A 6 -7.28 3.38 73.31
CA ARG A 6 -5.99 2.66 73.38
C ARG A 6 -6.18 1.16 73.76
N GLN A 7 -5.23 0.21 73.71
CA GLN A 7 -3.77 0.26 73.92
C GLN A 7 -3.13 -1.13 73.62
N ARG A 8 -1.81 -1.12 73.45
CA ARG A 8 -0.88 -2.24 73.29
C ARG A 8 -0.69 -3.11 74.56
N SER A 9 -0.43 -4.40 74.35
CA SER A 9 0.49 -5.34 75.05
C SER A 9 0.28 -5.71 76.53
N LEU A 10 0.10 -7.01 76.82
CA LEU A 10 0.57 -7.76 78.02
C LEU A 10 0.28 -9.28 77.81
N LEU A 11 1.29 -10.18 77.77
CA LEU A 11 1.82 -11.04 78.86
C LEU A 11 0.95 -12.30 79.19
N LEU A 12 1.56 -13.51 79.13
CA LEU A 12 1.63 -14.55 80.22
C LEU A 12 1.88 -16.00 79.72
N PHE A 13 2.86 -16.65 80.39
CA PHE A 13 2.97 -18.06 80.87
C PHE A 13 2.99 -19.24 79.86
N VAL A 14 4.03 -20.08 79.71
CA VAL A 14 4.89 -20.92 80.61
C VAL A 14 4.28 -22.30 80.98
N PHE A 15 5.15 -23.34 80.86
CA PHE A 15 5.11 -24.77 81.29
C PHE A 15 4.56 -25.80 80.27
N GLY A 16 5.27 -26.88 79.91
CA GLY A 16 6.60 -27.34 80.29
C GLY A 16 7.02 -28.71 79.69
N LEU A 17 8.30 -29.03 79.97
CA LEU A 17 8.97 -30.34 80.08
C LEU A 17 9.22 -31.26 78.86
N SER A 18 10.51 -31.29 78.47
CA SER A 18 11.43 -32.46 78.41
C SER A 18 10.99 -33.79 77.78
N ILE A 19 11.76 -34.29 76.81
CA ILE A 19 12.70 -35.43 77.00
C ILE A 19 13.57 -35.58 75.74
N SER A 20 14.87 -35.65 75.99
CA SER A 20 15.97 -36.02 75.11
C SER A 20 15.87 -37.44 74.56
N LEU A 21 16.27 -37.67 73.30
CA LEU A 21 17.11 -38.83 72.96
C LEU A 21 17.75 -38.73 71.56
N PHE A 22 18.99 -39.20 71.56
CA PHE A 22 19.99 -39.30 70.50
C PHE A 22 19.63 -40.29 69.38
N LEU A 23 20.34 -40.14 68.26
CA LEU A 23 20.71 -41.15 67.24
C LEU A 23 19.64 -41.63 66.25
N SER A 24 19.80 -41.16 65.00
CA SER A 24 20.20 -41.95 63.82
C SER A 24 19.54 -41.43 62.55
N THR A 25 20.37 -40.92 61.65
CA THR A 25 20.02 -40.51 60.29
C THR A 25 19.70 -41.76 59.46
N TYR A 26 18.42 -42.00 59.19
CA TYR A 26 18.01 -42.83 58.06
C TYR A 26 17.97 -41.97 56.80
N ASN A 27 18.85 -42.28 55.86
CA ASN A 27 18.76 -41.83 54.47
C ASN A 27 17.43 -42.34 53.88
N ILE A 28 16.50 -41.42 53.63
CA ILE A 28 15.42 -41.64 52.67
C ILE A 28 15.82 -40.85 51.41
N PRO A 29 16.00 -41.53 50.26
CA PRO A 29 16.50 -40.88 49.05
C PRO A 29 15.52 -39.81 48.57
N SER A 30 16.09 -38.65 48.21
CA SER A 30 15.43 -37.63 47.42
C SER A 30 14.74 -38.28 46.21
N VAL A 31 13.43 -38.14 46.13
CA VAL A 31 12.67 -38.40 44.91
C VAL A 31 13.14 -37.35 43.91
N LEU A 32 14.14 -37.74 43.10
CA LEU A 32 14.43 -37.06 41.85
C LEU A 32 13.15 -37.08 41.04
N ALA A 33 12.63 -35.89 40.73
CA ALA A 33 11.63 -35.73 39.69
C ALA A 33 12.19 -36.39 38.43
N THR A 34 11.66 -37.56 38.11
CA THR A 34 11.96 -38.23 36.85
C THR A 34 11.38 -37.35 35.77
N THR A 35 12.26 -36.83 34.91
CA THR A 35 11.89 -36.34 33.59
C THR A 35 10.89 -37.30 32.98
N PRO A 36 9.77 -36.83 32.38
CA PRO A 36 8.87 -37.73 31.67
C PRO A 36 9.73 -38.48 30.65
N SER A 37 9.83 -39.79 30.86
CA SER A 37 10.61 -40.67 30.00
C SER A 37 10.13 -40.44 28.58
N ALA A 38 11.07 -40.16 27.67
CA ALA A 38 10.81 -40.10 26.25
C ALA A 38 9.88 -41.26 25.89
N LEU A 39 8.76 -40.95 25.24
CA LEU A 39 7.91 -41.96 24.62
C LEU A 39 8.80 -42.74 23.66
N VAL A 40 9.31 -43.89 24.12
CA VAL A 40 10.03 -44.84 23.28
C VAL A 40 8.99 -45.39 22.33
N ILE A 41 8.95 -44.83 21.12
CA ILE A 41 8.17 -45.39 20.02
C ILE A 41 8.89 -46.70 19.65
N VAL A 42 8.35 -47.83 20.11
CA VAL A 42 8.87 -49.19 19.88
C VAL A 42 8.70 -49.65 18.41
N ASP A 43 8.15 -48.79 17.54
CA ASP A 43 7.83 -49.11 16.15
C ASP A 43 8.79 -48.37 15.21
N LYS A 44 9.87 -49.04 14.76
CA LYS A 44 10.95 -48.53 13.88
C LYS A 44 10.49 -48.30 12.43
N ASN A 45 9.34 -47.68 12.22
CA ASN A 45 8.84 -47.35 10.90
C ASN A 45 9.22 -45.91 10.52
N ALA A 46 10.17 -45.76 9.59
CA ALA A 46 10.66 -44.45 9.14
C ALA A 46 9.54 -43.54 8.60
N ALA A 47 8.56 -44.09 7.88
CA ALA A 47 7.43 -43.31 7.33
C ALA A 47 6.49 -42.77 8.44
N LYS A 48 6.33 -43.53 9.53
CA LYS A 48 5.57 -43.10 10.70
C LYS A 48 6.29 -41.98 11.45
N LEU A 49 7.60 -42.11 11.64
CA LEU A 49 8.44 -41.06 12.21
C LEU A 49 8.42 -39.79 11.35
N GLU A 50 8.49 -39.94 10.02
CA GLU A 50 8.40 -38.81 9.10
C GLU A 50 7.05 -38.07 9.24
N SER A 51 5.95 -38.82 9.29
CA SER A 51 4.59 -38.26 9.42
C SER A 51 4.39 -37.58 10.77
N LEU A 52 4.92 -38.17 11.84
CA LEU A 52 4.86 -37.57 13.18
C LEU A 52 5.76 -36.32 13.26
N GLY A 53 6.93 -36.34 12.64
CA GLY A 53 7.79 -35.16 12.51
C GLY A 53 7.10 -34.02 11.76
N LYS A 54 6.37 -34.32 10.67
CA LYS A 54 5.53 -33.34 9.96
C LYS A 54 4.46 -32.74 10.88
N TYR A 55 3.77 -33.58 11.66
CA TYR A 55 2.78 -33.12 12.64
C TYR A 55 3.39 -32.14 13.66
N TYR A 56 4.51 -32.51 14.29
CA TYR A 56 5.18 -31.62 15.25
C TYR A 56 5.71 -30.34 14.62
N TYR A 57 6.23 -30.41 13.40
CA TYR A 57 6.64 -29.23 12.65
C TYR A 57 5.46 -28.29 12.41
N THR A 58 4.32 -28.82 11.97
CA THR A 58 3.11 -28.01 11.72
C THR A 58 2.48 -27.43 12.98
N THR A 59 2.76 -27.99 14.16
CA THR A 59 2.29 -27.48 15.45
C THR A 59 3.33 -26.61 16.18
N GLY A 60 4.45 -26.28 15.54
CA GLY A 60 5.49 -25.39 16.09
C GLY A 60 6.48 -26.07 17.03
N GLN A 61 6.38 -27.39 17.20
CA GLN A 61 7.24 -28.21 18.05
C GLN A 61 8.48 -28.67 17.27
N PHE A 62 9.33 -27.71 16.92
CA PHE A 62 10.43 -27.91 15.96
C PHE A 62 11.52 -28.85 16.46
N GLU A 63 11.80 -28.86 17.77
CA GLU A 63 12.81 -29.75 18.37
C GLU A 63 12.34 -31.21 18.32
N GLN A 64 11.08 -31.49 18.68
CA GLN A 64 10.49 -32.82 18.53
C GLN A 64 10.50 -33.27 17.06
N ALA A 65 10.15 -32.37 16.14
CA ALA A 65 10.17 -32.65 14.70
C ALA A 65 11.58 -33.01 14.21
N ALA A 66 12.60 -32.23 14.60
CA ALA A 66 13.99 -32.48 14.25
C ALA A 66 14.47 -33.84 14.77
N ASN A 67 14.17 -34.16 16.05
CA ASN A 67 14.56 -35.44 16.65
C ASN A 67 13.93 -36.65 15.95
N LEU A 68 12.67 -36.56 15.54
CA LEU A 68 11.98 -37.63 14.81
C LEU A 68 12.50 -37.80 13.39
N TRP A 69 12.76 -36.69 12.69
CA TRP A 69 13.34 -36.74 11.34
C TRP A 69 14.78 -37.22 11.35
N GLN A 70 15.58 -36.90 12.38
CA GLN A 70 16.92 -37.45 12.57
C GLN A 70 16.88 -38.98 12.69
N GLN A 71 15.97 -39.52 13.51
CA GLN A 71 15.77 -40.97 13.64
C GLN A 71 15.32 -41.61 12.31
N ALA A 72 14.42 -40.95 11.57
CA ALA A 72 13.99 -41.44 10.26
C ALA A 72 15.14 -41.46 9.24
N VAL A 73 16.01 -40.44 9.24
CA VAL A 73 17.22 -40.39 8.40
C VAL A 73 18.15 -41.57 8.71
N GLU A 74 18.39 -41.89 9.99
CA GLU A 74 19.23 -43.03 10.39
C GLU A 74 18.67 -44.37 9.88
N ILE A 75 17.35 -44.54 9.90
CA ILE A 75 16.71 -45.75 9.36
C ILE A 75 16.88 -45.82 7.83
N TYR A 76 16.72 -44.70 7.11
CA TYR A 76 16.89 -44.69 5.65
C TYR A 76 18.35 -44.89 5.21
N VAL A 77 19.32 -44.49 6.04
CA VAL A 77 20.74 -44.84 5.85
C VAL A 77 20.92 -46.36 5.96
N GLN A 78 20.35 -46.98 6.99
CA GLN A 78 20.44 -48.44 7.20
C GLN A 78 19.72 -49.24 6.12
N SER A 79 18.66 -48.69 5.53
CA SER A 79 17.91 -49.32 4.44
C SER A 79 18.44 -48.99 3.04
N GLU A 80 19.56 -48.26 2.93
CA GLU A 80 20.16 -47.83 1.66
C GLU A 80 19.17 -47.12 0.71
N ASP A 81 18.28 -46.27 1.24
CA ASP A 81 17.30 -45.48 0.46
C ASP A 81 17.71 -44.00 0.37
N PRO A 82 18.60 -43.62 -0.58
CA PRO A 82 19.10 -42.26 -0.70
C PRO A 82 18.03 -41.24 -1.09
N LEU A 83 16.93 -41.68 -1.74
CA LEU A 83 15.84 -40.78 -2.13
C LEU A 83 15.03 -40.36 -0.91
N SER A 84 14.61 -41.31 -0.08
CA SER A 84 13.88 -41.02 1.15
C SER A 84 14.77 -40.31 2.17
N GLN A 85 16.04 -40.71 2.28
CA GLN A 85 17.03 -40.01 3.08
C GLN A 85 17.14 -38.53 2.66
N GLY A 86 17.31 -38.25 1.37
CA GLY A 86 17.38 -36.88 0.86
C GLY A 86 16.11 -36.06 1.17
N ARG A 87 14.92 -36.63 0.93
CA ARG A 87 13.66 -35.93 1.25
C ARG A 87 13.55 -35.59 2.74
N VAL A 88 13.87 -36.52 3.65
CA VAL A 88 13.76 -36.26 5.10
C VAL A 88 14.85 -35.31 5.60
N LEU A 89 16.07 -35.37 5.06
CA LEU A 89 17.12 -34.37 5.33
C LEU A 89 16.64 -32.95 4.96
N SER A 90 15.92 -32.80 3.85
CA SER A 90 15.36 -31.50 3.48
C SER A 90 14.27 -31.00 4.44
N ASN A 91 13.50 -31.91 5.08
CA ASN A 91 12.54 -31.54 6.13
C ASN A 91 13.27 -31.16 7.42
N LEU A 92 14.29 -31.93 7.81
CA LEU A 92 15.15 -31.64 8.95
C LEU A 92 15.81 -30.27 8.83
N ALA A 93 16.22 -29.88 7.63
CA ALA A 93 16.73 -28.54 7.36
C ALA A 93 15.71 -27.43 7.71
N LEU A 94 14.42 -27.65 7.42
CA LEU A 94 13.37 -26.70 7.80
C LEU A 94 13.24 -26.59 9.33
N ALA A 95 13.24 -27.72 10.05
CA ALA A 95 13.20 -27.70 11.52
C ALA A 95 14.41 -26.96 12.11
N TYR A 96 15.61 -27.23 11.62
CA TYR A 96 16.81 -26.50 12.05
C TYR A 96 16.75 -25.01 11.73
N SER A 97 16.15 -24.62 10.59
CA SER A 97 15.96 -23.20 10.28
C SER A 97 15.07 -22.49 11.31
N GLN A 98 14.02 -23.15 11.79
CA GLN A 98 13.12 -22.61 12.83
C GLN A 98 13.80 -22.54 14.20
N LEU A 99 14.73 -23.45 14.47
CA LEU A 99 15.58 -23.48 15.67
C LEU A 99 16.80 -22.53 15.57
N ASN A 100 16.89 -21.72 14.51
CA ASN A 100 18.00 -20.78 14.26
C ASN A 100 19.37 -21.47 14.02
N ASN A 101 19.38 -22.78 13.74
CA ASN A 101 20.56 -23.59 13.40
C ASN A 101 20.82 -23.53 11.88
N TRP A 102 21.22 -22.35 11.40
CA TRP A 102 21.33 -22.07 9.96
C TRP A 102 22.42 -22.86 9.23
N SER A 103 23.51 -23.19 9.93
CA SER A 103 24.62 -23.95 9.37
C SER A 103 24.15 -25.38 9.07
N GLU A 104 23.56 -26.03 10.06
CA GLU A 104 22.98 -27.36 9.99
C GLU A 104 21.86 -27.40 8.93
N ALA A 105 20.97 -26.42 8.93
CA ALA A 105 19.92 -26.33 7.91
C ALA A 105 20.48 -26.28 6.49
N SER A 106 21.50 -25.45 6.25
CA SER A 106 22.13 -25.32 4.94
C SER A 106 22.88 -26.59 4.53
N GLN A 107 23.61 -27.21 5.46
CA GLN A 107 24.31 -28.48 5.22
C GLN A 107 23.35 -29.61 4.89
N ASN A 108 22.21 -29.71 5.59
CA ASN A 108 21.20 -30.74 5.33
C ASN A 108 20.57 -30.59 3.93
N ILE A 109 20.32 -29.35 3.45
CA ILE A 109 19.87 -29.13 2.07
C ILE A 109 20.93 -29.55 1.05
N VAL A 110 22.19 -29.16 1.24
CA VAL A 110 23.28 -29.55 0.32
C VAL A 110 23.42 -31.07 0.27
N ALA A 111 23.50 -31.72 1.44
CA ALA A 111 23.57 -33.18 1.54
C ALA A 111 22.37 -33.87 0.86
N SER A 112 21.16 -33.32 1.01
CA SER A 112 19.97 -33.88 0.37
C SER A 112 20.03 -33.84 -1.17
N LEU A 113 20.52 -32.74 -1.75
CA LEU A 113 20.69 -32.59 -3.19
C LEU A 113 21.78 -33.52 -3.72
N ASP A 114 22.91 -33.60 -3.03
CA ASP A 114 24.04 -34.46 -3.41
C ASP A 114 23.64 -35.94 -3.41
N LEU A 115 22.93 -36.40 -2.38
CA LEU A 115 22.44 -37.78 -2.27
C LEU A 115 21.52 -38.16 -3.43
N VAL A 116 20.54 -37.31 -3.74
CA VAL A 116 19.56 -37.61 -4.81
C VAL A 116 20.20 -37.57 -6.19
N ASN A 117 21.07 -36.58 -6.45
CA ASN A 117 21.76 -36.45 -7.74
C ASN A 117 22.64 -37.66 -8.05
N HIS A 118 23.40 -38.15 -7.06
CA HIS A 118 24.32 -39.28 -7.20
C HIS A 118 23.67 -40.66 -7.02
N SER A 119 22.37 -40.73 -6.67
CA SER A 119 21.67 -42.02 -6.54
C SER A 119 21.56 -42.78 -7.86
N GLN A 120 21.42 -44.11 -7.83
CA GLN A 120 21.18 -44.93 -9.02
C GLN A 120 19.69 -45.05 -9.40
N ALA A 121 18.81 -44.27 -8.76
CA ALA A 121 17.38 -44.33 -8.99
C ALA A 121 16.97 -43.86 -10.40
N THR A 122 15.76 -44.20 -10.81
CA THR A 122 15.21 -43.78 -12.11
C THR A 122 15.10 -42.25 -12.20
N SER A 123 15.18 -41.70 -13.41
CA SER A 123 15.02 -40.25 -13.62
C SER A 123 13.69 -39.73 -13.05
N SER A 124 12.61 -40.53 -13.11
CA SER A 124 11.30 -40.14 -12.58
C SER A 124 11.30 -40.03 -11.05
N ASP A 125 11.89 -41.00 -10.34
CA ASP A 125 11.94 -40.99 -8.87
C ASP A 125 12.89 -39.89 -8.34
N LYS A 126 13.99 -39.65 -9.06
CA LYS A 126 14.87 -38.50 -8.79
C LYS A 126 14.13 -37.17 -8.90
N ILE A 127 13.36 -36.98 -9.98
CA ILE A 127 12.57 -35.74 -10.20
C ILE A 127 11.60 -35.50 -9.05
N ARG A 128 10.86 -36.53 -8.58
CA ARG A 128 9.96 -36.40 -7.42
C ARG A 128 10.69 -35.99 -6.15
N ALA A 129 11.84 -36.61 -5.86
CA ALA A 129 12.64 -36.25 -4.68
C ALA A 129 13.20 -34.82 -4.78
N LEU A 130 13.74 -34.45 -5.96
CA LEU A 130 14.25 -33.11 -6.22
C LEU A 130 13.17 -32.04 -6.10
N ALA A 131 11.94 -32.31 -6.53
CA ALA A 131 10.83 -31.36 -6.43
C ALA A 131 10.59 -30.90 -4.98
N GLN A 132 10.52 -31.84 -4.03
CA GLN A 132 10.38 -31.52 -2.60
C GLN A 132 11.62 -30.83 -2.02
N ILE A 133 12.82 -31.32 -2.35
CA ILE A 133 14.07 -30.77 -1.82
C ILE A 133 14.26 -29.32 -2.26
N VAL A 134 14.07 -29.04 -3.56
CA VAL A 134 14.19 -27.69 -4.12
C VAL A 134 13.09 -26.77 -3.58
N ASN A 135 11.86 -27.29 -3.38
CA ASN A 135 10.82 -26.53 -2.70
C ASN A 135 11.24 -26.11 -1.27
N ASN A 136 11.82 -27.03 -0.50
CA ASN A 136 12.29 -26.77 0.86
C ASN A 136 13.52 -25.84 0.88
N GLN A 137 14.39 -25.94 -0.12
CA GLN A 137 15.49 -25.00 -0.33
C GLN A 137 14.98 -23.57 -0.54
N GLY A 138 13.91 -23.39 -1.32
CA GLY A 138 13.27 -22.08 -1.48
C GLY A 138 12.75 -21.51 -0.15
N ILE A 139 12.12 -22.34 0.69
CA ILE A 139 11.66 -21.92 2.02
C ILE A 139 12.84 -21.49 2.90
N LEU A 140 13.94 -22.26 2.89
CA LEU A 140 15.14 -21.91 3.63
C LEU A 140 15.76 -20.60 3.14
N GLN A 141 15.81 -20.38 1.82
CA GLN A 141 16.31 -19.13 1.24
C GLN A 141 15.44 -17.94 1.63
N LEU A 142 14.11 -18.08 1.59
CA LEU A 142 13.20 -17.04 2.05
C LEU A 142 13.44 -16.69 3.52
N ASN A 143 13.52 -17.70 4.40
CA ASN A 143 13.79 -17.50 5.83
C ASN A 143 15.17 -16.87 6.10
N GLN A 144 16.11 -16.97 5.16
CA GLN A 144 17.42 -16.33 5.22
C GLN A 144 17.43 -14.88 4.69
N GLY A 145 16.32 -14.36 4.18
CA GLY A 145 16.24 -13.05 3.52
C GLY A 145 16.85 -13.05 2.11
N LYS A 146 16.63 -14.14 1.36
CA LYS A 146 17.10 -14.32 -0.03
C LYS A 146 15.91 -14.53 -0.96
N GLU A 147 14.98 -13.59 -0.94
CA GLU A 147 13.67 -13.63 -1.60
C GLU A 147 13.80 -13.88 -3.12
N GLU A 148 14.67 -13.15 -3.81
CA GLU A 148 14.88 -13.29 -5.26
C GLU A 148 15.38 -14.70 -5.64
N ARG A 149 16.30 -15.25 -4.84
CA ARG A 149 16.79 -16.62 -5.03
C ARG A 149 15.70 -17.63 -4.74
N ALA A 150 14.88 -17.38 -3.72
CA ALA A 150 13.75 -18.24 -3.37
C ALA A 150 12.73 -18.31 -4.51
N ILE A 151 12.43 -17.17 -5.15
CA ILE A 151 11.54 -17.10 -6.32
C ILE A 151 12.06 -17.99 -7.46
N ALA A 152 13.35 -17.85 -7.83
CA ALA A 152 13.95 -18.68 -8.87
C ALA A 152 13.98 -20.17 -8.50
N THR A 153 14.24 -20.47 -7.23
CA THR A 153 14.26 -21.84 -6.71
C THR A 153 12.87 -22.48 -6.75
N TRP A 154 11.81 -21.74 -6.41
CA TRP A 154 10.44 -22.25 -6.52
C TRP A 154 9.94 -22.38 -7.95
N GLU A 155 10.41 -21.54 -8.88
CA GLU A 155 10.16 -21.75 -10.31
C GLU A 155 10.74 -23.10 -10.77
N GLN A 156 11.97 -23.41 -10.32
CA GLN A 156 12.59 -24.70 -10.62
C GLN A 156 11.84 -25.87 -9.94
N ALA A 157 11.38 -25.71 -8.70
CA ALA A 157 10.56 -26.73 -8.02
C ALA A 157 9.24 -26.98 -8.75
N LYS A 158 8.58 -25.92 -9.24
CA LYS A 158 7.35 -25.99 -10.05
C LYS A 158 7.58 -26.84 -11.30
N ILE A 159 8.69 -26.63 -12.02
CA ILE A 159 9.06 -27.43 -13.19
C ILE A 159 9.24 -28.91 -12.82
N TYR A 160 9.92 -29.23 -11.72
CA TYR A 160 10.07 -30.62 -11.29
C TYR A 160 8.73 -31.27 -10.91
N TYR A 161 7.85 -30.56 -10.21
CA TYR A 161 6.51 -31.07 -9.90
C TYR A 161 5.66 -31.30 -11.16
N GLN A 162 5.75 -30.42 -12.16
CA GLN A 162 5.09 -30.61 -13.46
C GLN A 162 5.60 -31.86 -14.18
N GLN A 163 6.93 -32.06 -14.23
CA GLN A 163 7.53 -33.26 -14.81
C GLN A 163 7.17 -34.55 -14.07
N ALA A 164 6.96 -34.46 -12.75
CA ALA A 164 6.48 -35.56 -11.92
C ALA A 164 4.98 -35.85 -12.07
N GLY A 165 4.20 -34.95 -12.70
CA GLY A 165 2.73 -35.02 -12.73
C GLY A 165 2.07 -34.73 -11.36
N GLU A 166 2.75 -34.01 -10.47
CA GLU A 166 2.29 -33.73 -9.11
C GLU A 166 1.69 -32.32 -8.99
N GLU A 167 0.40 -32.20 -9.33
CA GLU A 167 -0.32 -30.92 -9.34
C GLU A 167 -0.34 -30.19 -7.97
N ILE A 168 -0.50 -30.93 -6.87
CA ILE A 168 -0.45 -30.36 -5.51
C ILE A 168 0.91 -29.70 -5.22
N GLY A 169 2.00 -30.26 -5.76
CA GLY A 169 3.34 -29.70 -5.63
C GLY A 169 3.49 -28.40 -6.43
N VAL A 170 2.94 -28.35 -7.64
CA VAL A 170 2.87 -27.12 -8.47
C VAL A 170 2.15 -26.01 -7.72
N ILE A 171 0.99 -26.31 -7.13
CA ILE A 171 0.20 -25.35 -6.34
C ILE A 171 1.02 -24.84 -5.14
N ARG A 172 1.65 -25.76 -4.39
CA ARG A 172 2.44 -25.41 -3.20
C ARG A 172 3.64 -24.51 -3.53
N ALA A 173 4.42 -24.87 -4.55
CA ALA A 173 5.56 -24.06 -4.99
C ALA A 173 5.10 -22.67 -5.45
N SER A 174 3.96 -22.58 -6.16
CA SER A 174 3.41 -21.31 -6.64
C SER A 174 2.91 -20.41 -5.49
N ILE A 175 2.26 -20.97 -4.46
CA ILE A 175 1.88 -20.23 -3.25
C ILE A 175 3.12 -19.67 -2.53
N ASN A 176 4.17 -20.49 -2.41
CA ASN A 176 5.42 -20.06 -1.79
C ASN A 176 6.10 -18.94 -2.59
N GLN A 177 6.15 -19.07 -3.92
CA GLN A 177 6.67 -18.04 -4.83
C GLN A 177 5.88 -16.72 -4.69
N ALA A 178 4.56 -16.79 -4.64
CA ALA A 178 3.70 -15.63 -4.40
C ALA A 178 3.98 -14.96 -3.05
N SER A 179 4.30 -15.75 -2.01
CA SER A 179 4.71 -15.21 -0.70
C SER A 179 6.02 -14.41 -0.78
N ALA A 180 7.01 -14.87 -1.55
CA ALA A 180 8.24 -14.10 -1.77
C ALA A 180 8.02 -12.86 -2.64
N PHE A 181 7.20 -12.95 -3.70
CA PHE A 181 6.81 -11.76 -4.47
C PHE A 181 6.17 -10.71 -3.56
N LYS A 182 5.26 -11.13 -2.65
CA LYS A 182 4.65 -10.25 -1.67
C LYS A 182 5.67 -9.60 -0.72
N GLN A 183 6.66 -10.35 -0.22
CA GLN A 183 7.72 -9.80 0.64
C GLN A 183 8.59 -8.74 -0.08
N LEU A 184 8.73 -8.86 -1.39
CA LEU A 184 9.40 -7.86 -2.25
C LEU A 184 8.47 -6.75 -2.75
N GLY A 185 7.21 -6.66 -2.27
CA GLY A 185 6.24 -5.66 -2.75
C GLY A 185 5.72 -5.91 -4.18
N PHE A 186 6.03 -7.06 -4.79
CA PHE A 186 5.58 -7.43 -6.13
C PHE A 186 4.16 -7.99 -6.13
N TYR A 187 3.18 -7.22 -5.64
CA TYR A 187 1.82 -7.70 -5.39
C TYR A 187 1.09 -8.18 -6.65
N ARG A 188 1.27 -7.55 -7.81
CA ARG A 188 0.67 -8.01 -9.07
C ARG A 188 1.27 -9.32 -9.58
N ARG A 189 2.57 -9.55 -9.39
CA ARG A 189 3.19 -10.85 -9.74
C ARG A 189 2.69 -11.95 -8.82
N ALA A 190 2.55 -11.65 -7.52
CA ALA A 190 1.90 -12.55 -6.57
C ALA A 190 0.44 -12.82 -6.95
N LEU A 191 -0.33 -11.78 -7.34
CA LEU A 191 -1.71 -11.90 -7.78
C LEU A 191 -1.82 -12.82 -8.99
N LYS A 192 -1.05 -12.54 -10.06
CA LYS A 192 -1.01 -13.38 -11.27
C LYS A 192 -0.72 -14.85 -10.94
N THR A 193 0.30 -15.09 -10.12
CA THR A 193 0.67 -16.44 -9.68
C THR A 193 -0.47 -17.12 -8.93
N LEU A 194 -1.19 -16.38 -8.06
CA LEU A 194 -2.29 -16.92 -7.27
C LEU A 194 -3.60 -17.06 -8.06
N THR A 195 -3.81 -16.28 -9.12
CA THR A 195 -4.92 -16.48 -10.07
C THR A 195 -4.75 -17.81 -10.81
N GLU A 196 -3.55 -18.12 -11.30
CA GLU A 196 -3.24 -19.43 -11.91
C GLU A 196 -3.48 -20.58 -10.91
N VAL A 197 -3.10 -20.39 -9.64
CA VAL A 197 -3.36 -21.37 -8.57
C VAL A 197 -4.86 -21.54 -8.32
N GLU A 198 -5.64 -20.47 -8.33
CA GLU A 198 -7.09 -20.53 -8.09
C GLU A 198 -7.82 -21.33 -9.19
N GLU A 199 -7.41 -21.17 -10.45
CA GLU A 199 -7.95 -21.96 -11.57
C GLU A 199 -7.72 -23.46 -11.40
N LEU A 200 -6.51 -23.86 -10.98
CA LEU A 200 -6.19 -25.26 -10.65
C LEU A 200 -7.05 -25.76 -9.48
N LEU A 201 -7.16 -24.95 -8.42
CA LEU A 201 -7.91 -25.31 -7.22
C LEU A 201 -9.41 -25.48 -7.43
N ARG A 202 -10.02 -24.81 -8.42
CA ARG A 202 -11.45 -24.98 -8.75
C ARG A 202 -11.78 -26.41 -9.16
N GLN A 203 -10.84 -27.11 -9.79
CA GLN A 203 -11.02 -28.48 -10.29
C GLN A 203 -10.70 -29.52 -9.21
N GLN A 204 -10.08 -29.11 -8.10
CA GLN A 204 -9.68 -29.98 -7.01
C GLN A 204 -10.79 -30.14 -5.95
N PRO A 205 -10.89 -31.32 -5.31
CA PRO A 205 -11.76 -31.51 -4.16
C PRO A 205 -11.31 -30.63 -2.98
N ASP A 206 -12.21 -30.47 -2.02
CA ASP A 206 -11.92 -29.76 -0.78
C ASP A 206 -10.74 -30.43 -0.05
N SER A 207 -9.73 -29.62 0.26
CA SER A 207 -8.49 -30.09 0.86
C SER A 207 -7.80 -28.96 1.62
N PRO A 208 -6.89 -29.28 2.56
CA PRO A 208 -6.12 -28.25 3.28
C PRO A 208 -5.32 -27.33 2.34
N ILE A 209 -4.81 -27.84 1.21
CA ILE A 209 -4.08 -27.01 0.24
C ILE A 209 -5.00 -26.03 -0.49
N LYS A 210 -6.25 -26.43 -0.78
CA LYS A 210 -7.26 -25.55 -1.35
C LYS A 210 -7.60 -24.40 -0.42
N VAL A 211 -7.77 -24.69 0.87
CA VAL A 211 -7.95 -23.69 1.92
C VAL A 211 -6.75 -22.72 1.97
N ALA A 212 -5.52 -23.23 2.03
CA ALA A 212 -4.33 -22.39 2.09
C ALA A 212 -4.14 -21.53 0.82
N GLY A 213 -4.45 -22.07 -0.35
CA GLY A 213 -4.38 -21.36 -1.63
C GLY A 213 -5.42 -20.25 -1.74
N LEU A 214 -6.68 -20.54 -1.43
CA LEU A 214 -7.74 -19.52 -1.40
C LEU A 214 -7.44 -18.43 -0.36
N ARG A 215 -6.95 -18.80 0.84
CA ARG A 215 -6.50 -17.81 1.85
C ARG A 215 -5.40 -16.90 1.31
N SER A 216 -4.39 -17.47 0.65
CA SER A 216 -3.29 -16.71 0.06
C SER A 216 -3.78 -15.79 -1.07
N TYR A 217 -4.72 -16.27 -1.88
CA TYR A 217 -5.34 -15.49 -2.95
C TYR A 217 -6.18 -14.33 -2.40
N GLY A 218 -7.02 -14.58 -1.40
CA GLY A 218 -7.77 -13.54 -0.70
C GLY A 218 -6.85 -12.47 -0.12
N LYS A 219 -5.77 -12.88 0.57
CA LYS A 219 -4.77 -11.93 1.08
C LYS A 219 -4.20 -11.03 -0.01
N ILE A 220 -3.78 -11.58 -1.15
CA ILE A 220 -3.19 -10.76 -2.21
C ILE A 220 -4.22 -9.86 -2.89
N LEU A 221 -5.46 -10.32 -3.07
CA LEU A 221 -6.57 -9.53 -3.58
C LEU A 221 -6.79 -8.28 -2.74
N ARG A 222 -6.78 -8.41 -1.41
CA ARG A 222 -6.85 -7.24 -0.50
C ARG A 222 -5.69 -6.28 -0.72
N LEU A 223 -4.46 -6.78 -0.83
CA LEU A 223 -3.25 -5.96 -0.96
C LEU A 223 -3.21 -5.16 -2.27
N VAL A 224 -3.77 -5.71 -3.35
CA VAL A 224 -3.94 -4.98 -4.63
C VAL A 224 -5.21 -4.11 -4.67
N GLY A 225 -5.96 -4.04 -3.57
CA GLY A 225 -7.17 -3.20 -3.47
C GLY A 225 -8.44 -3.83 -4.04
N GLN A 226 -8.51 -5.15 -4.21
CA GLN A 226 -9.72 -5.91 -4.57
C GLN A 226 -10.35 -6.53 -3.30
N VAL A 227 -10.79 -5.68 -2.38
CA VAL A 227 -11.31 -5.99 -1.03
C VAL A 227 -12.56 -6.85 -1.08
N THR A 228 -13.53 -6.54 -1.95
CA THR A 228 -14.76 -7.33 -2.07
C THR A 228 -14.45 -8.75 -2.54
N ARG A 229 -13.61 -8.88 -3.57
CA ARG A 229 -13.20 -10.20 -4.07
C ARG A 229 -12.38 -10.97 -3.04
N SER A 230 -11.51 -10.28 -2.30
CA SER A 230 -10.81 -10.85 -1.15
C SER A 230 -11.78 -11.46 -0.15
N GLN A 231 -12.81 -10.70 0.25
CA GLN A 231 -13.83 -11.16 1.18
C GLN A 231 -14.51 -12.44 0.69
N GLU A 232 -15.03 -12.45 -0.55
CA GLU A 232 -15.70 -13.63 -1.13
C GLU A 232 -14.81 -14.88 -1.11
N ILE A 233 -13.55 -14.74 -1.53
CA ILE A 233 -12.59 -15.84 -1.58
C ILE A 233 -12.23 -16.33 -0.17
N LEU A 234 -12.06 -15.42 0.79
CA LEU A 234 -11.77 -15.79 2.17
C LEU A 234 -12.97 -16.45 2.87
N GLU A 235 -14.20 -16.01 2.61
CA GLU A 235 -15.42 -16.65 3.13
C GLU A 235 -15.62 -18.06 2.54
N GLN A 236 -15.32 -18.25 1.25
CA GLN A 236 -15.27 -19.58 0.63
C GLN A 236 -14.22 -20.46 1.30
N SER A 237 -13.01 -19.93 1.51
CA SER A 237 -11.94 -20.63 2.21
C SER A 237 -12.35 -21.01 3.64
N LEU A 238 -13.02 -20.11 4.37
CA LEU A 238 -13.48 -20.34 5.74
C LEU A 238 -14.54 -21.46 5.77
N THR A 239 -15.48 -21.44 4.83
CA THR A 239 -16.52 -22.47 4.71
C THR A 239 -15.92 -23.87 4.51
N ILE A 240 -14.90 -23.98 3.66
CA ILE A 240 -14.20 -25.25 3.43
C ILE A 240 -13.42 -25.65 4.69
N ALA A 241 -12.71 -24.70 5.33
CA ALA A 241 -11.97 -24.97 6.57
C ALA A 241 -12.86 -25.43 7.72
N SER A 242 -14.10 -24.92 7.81
CA SER A 242 -15.10 -25.36 8.78
C SER A 242 -15.59 -26.77 8.50
N ARG A 243 -15.88 -27.10 7.23
CA ARG A 243 -16.32 -28.45 6.83
C ARG A 243 -15.25 -29.52 7.05
N LEU A 244 -13.98 -29.18 6.83
CA LEU A 244 -12.85 -30.07 7.04
C LEU A 244 -12.34 -30.07 8.50
N GLU A 245 -12.98 -29.32 9.40
CA GLU A 245 -12.60 -29.22 10.81
C GLU A 245 -11.12 -28.79 10.98
N LEU A 246 -10.70 -27.75 10.24
CA LEU A 246 -9.35 -27.20 10.25
C LEU A 246 -9.26 -25.90 11.08
N PRO A 247 -9.27 -25.97 12.41
CA PRO A 247 -9.36 -24.80 13.29
C PRO A 247 -8.22 -23.80 13.10
N ASN A 248 -6.98 -24.28 12.93
CA ASN A 248 -5.83 -23.41 12.71
C ASN A 248 -5.96 -22.61 11.40
N GLU A 249 -6.55 -23.19 10.35
CA GLU A 249 -6.81 -22.46 9.12
C GLU A 249 -8.00 -21.51 9.28
N GLN A 250 -9.06 -21.88 10.01
CA GLN A 250 -10.16 -20.97 10.33
C GLN A 250 -9.65 -19.69 11.01
N ILE A 251 -8.78 -19.81 12.02
CA ILE A 251 -8.17 -18.67 12.71
C ILE A 251 -7.38 -17.79 11.72
N LYS A 252 -6.52 -18.38 10.89
CA LYS A 252 -5.74 -17.63 9.89
C LYS A 252 -6.64 -16.90 8.88
N ILE A 253 -7.75 -17.50 8.48
CA ILE A 253 -8.70 -16.89 7.53
C ILE A 253 -9.46 -15.75 8.20
N LEU A 254 -9.90 -15.92 9.45
CA LEU A 254 -10.54 -14.87 10.25
C LEU A 254 -9.60 -13.67 10.45
N LEU A 255 -8.30 -13.91 10.66
CA LEU A 255 -7.29 -12.85 10.69
C LEU A 255 -7.23 -12.08 9.37
N GLU A 256 -7.20 -12.77 8.22
CA GLU A 256 -7.16 -12.08 6.92
C GLU A 256 -8.49 -11.37 6.58
N LEU A 257 -9.64 -11.93 6.98
CA LEU A 257 -10.94 -11.24 6.89
C LEU A 257 -10.97 -9.99 7.76
N GLY A 258 -10.48 -10.08 9.00
CA GLY A 258 -10.37 -8.92 9.89
C GLY A 258 -9.45 -7.85 9.31
N ASN A 259 -8.30 -8.25 8.73
CA ASN A 259 -7.40 -7.33 8.02
C ASN A 259 -8.08 -6.66 6.81
N THR A 260 -8.99 -7.38 6.14
CA THR A 260 -9.82 -6.87 5.03
C THR A 260 -10.77 -5.78 5.50
N TYR A 261 -11.35 -5.90 6.70
CA TYR A 261 -12.26 -4.90 7.26
C TYR A 261 -11.59 -3.78 8.05
N LYS A 262 -10.34 -3.95 8.49
CA LYS A 262 -9.62 -3.07 9.42
C LYS A 262 -9.76 -1.58 9.11
N ALA A 263 -9.60 -1.19 7.84
CA ALA A 263 -9.60 0.22 7.44
C ALA A 263 -11.00 0.85 7.42
N ASN A 264 -12.03 0.10 6.99
CA ASN A 264 -13.36 0.65 6.70
C ASN A 264 -14.40 0.31 7.77
N LYS A 265 -14.22 -0.81 8.48
CA LYS A 265 -15.15 -1.36 9.47
C LYS A 265 -14.36 -1.95 10.66
N PRO A 266 -13.69 -1.10 11.47
CA PRO A 266 -12.82 -1.56 12.54
C PRO A 266 -13.55 -2.42 13.60
N GLY A 267 -14.83 -2.14 13.88
CA GLY A 267 -15.66 -2.96 14.76
C GLY A 267 -15.82 -4.41 14.25
N GLN A 268 -16.13 -4.57 12.95
CA GLN A 268 -16.25 -5.89 12.32
C GLN A 268 -14.89 -6.63 12.29
N ALA A 269 -13.79 -5.90 12.09
CA ALA A 269 -12.45 -6.47 12.18
C ALA A 269 -12.17 -7.05 13.57
N LEU A 270 -12.50 -6.31 14.63
CA LEU A 270 -12.35 -6.76 16.02
C LEU A 270 -13.18 -8.02 16.31
N GLU A 271 -14.43 -8.07 15.83
CA GLU A 271 -15.29 -9.25 15.97
C GLU A 271 -14.68 -10.51 15.33
N LEU A 272 -14.10 -10.38 14.13
CA LEU A 272 -13.46 -11.49 13.44
C LEU A 272 -12.20 -11.99 14.16
N TYR A 273 -11.39 -11.08 14.70
CA TYR A 273 -10.24 -11.47 15.52
C TYR A 273 -10.68 -12.17 16.81
N GLU A 274 -11.76 -11.70 17.44
CA GLU A 274 -12.32 -12.32 18.64
C GLU A 274 -12.86 -13.73 18.34
N GLN A 275 -13.51 -13.94 17.20
CA GLN A 275 -13.92 -15.28 16.76
C GLN A 275 -12.72 -16.22 16.63
N GLY A 276 -11.61 -15.75 16.07
CA GLY A 276 -10.37 -16.53 15.98
C GLY A 276 -9.81 -16.89 17.37
N LEU A 277 -9.81 -15.93 18.31
CA LEU A 277 -9.39 -16.17 19.69
C LEU A 277 -10.29 -17.16 20.43
N ASN A 278 -11.60 -17.12 20.21
CA ASN A 278 -12.56 -18.06 20.80
C ASN A 278 -12.33 -19.49 20.31
N ILE A 279 -12.06 -19.69 19.02
CA ILE A 279 -11.65 -21.00 18.48
C ILE A 279 -10.37 -21.48 19.17
N CYS A 280 -9.43 -20.56 19.38
CA CYS A 280 -8.17 -20.86 20.06
C CYS A 280 -8.36 -21.24 21.54
N GLN A 281 -9.27 -20.57 22.26
CA GLN A 281 -9.59 -20.90 23.66
C GLN A 281 -10.23 -22.28 23.83
N GLN A 282 -11.02 -22.73 22.85
CA GLN A 282 -11.61 -24.07 22.83
C GLN A 282 -10.57 -25.18 22.62
N GLN A 283 -9.34 -24.82 22.24
CA GLN A 283 -8.23 -25.74 21.99
C GLN A 283 -7.10 -25.41 22.93
N SER A 284 -6.99 -26.14 24.03
CA SER A 284 -6.01 -25.87 25.10
C SER A 284 -4.56 -25.73 24.59
N SER A 285 -4.23 -26.40 23.48
CA SER A 285 -2.93 -26.29 22.81
C SER A 285 -2.74 -25.00 21.99
N CYS A 286 -3.80 -24.39 21.47
CA CYS A 286 -3.74 -23.22 20.59
C CYS A 286 -3.34 -21.95 21.36
N LEU A 287 -3.76 -21.80 22.62
CA LEU A 287 -3.44 -20.59 23.43
C LEU A 287 -1.93 -20.34 23.55
N ASN A 288 -1.11 -21.39 23.45
CA ASN A 288 0.35 -21.32 23.51
C ASN A 288 1.01 -21.33 22.11
N THR A 289 0.22 -21.17 21.05
CA THR A 289 0.74 -21.06 19.68
C THR A 289 0.90 -19.61 19.27
N GLU A 290 1.69 -19.41 18.23
CA GLU A 290 1.85 -18.15 17.52
C GLU A 290 0.52 -17.50 17.06
N LEU A 291 -0.52 -18.31 16.78
CA LEU A 291 -1.77 -17.80 16.21
C LEU A 291 -2.54 -16.91 17.18
N SER A 292 -2.53 -17.21 18.48
CA SER A 292 -3.18 -16.37 19.50
C SER A 292 -2.49 -15.01 19.60
N LEU A 293 -1.16 -14.99 19.59
CA LEU A 293 -0.36 -13.77 19.57
C LEU A 293 -0.67 -12.91 18.34
N GLN A 294 -0.79 -13.50 17.15
CA GLN A 294 -1.14 -12.75 15.94
C GLN A 294 -2.51 -12.09 16.06
N ALA A 295 -3.50 -12.79 16.61
CA ALA A 295 -4.83 -12.21 16.83
C ALA A 295 -4.82 -11.08 17.87
N TYR A 296 -4.06 -11.24 18.95
CA TYR A 296 -3.89 -10.16 19.94
C TYR A 296 -3.22 -8.92 19.34
N LEU A 297 -2.13 -9.10 18.59
CA LEU A 297 -1.44 -7.99 17.90
C LEU A 297 -2.36 -7.32 16.87
N ALA A 298 -3.15 -8.09 16.13
CA ALA A 298 -4.11 -7.55 15.17
C ALA A 298 -5.18 -6.69 15.85
N LYS A 299 -5.72 -7.11 17.01
CA LYS A 299 -6.66 -6.31 17.81
C LYS A 299 -6.00 -5.02 18.32
N LEU A 300 -4.79 -5.11 18.86
CA LEU A 300 -4.05 -3.94 19.35
C LEU A 300 -3.83 -2.91 18.24
N ASN A 301 -3.50 -3.36 17.03
CA ASN A 301 -3.31 -2.48 15.88
C ASN A 301 -4.59 -1.78 15.42
N VAL A 302 -5.77 -2.38 15.61
CA VAL A 302 -7.04 -1.66 15.37
C VAL A 302 -7.23 -0.59 16.44
N TRP A 303 -6.93 -0.92 17.70
CA TRP A 303 -7.10 0.00 18.80
C TRP A 303 -6.15 1.19 18.77
N THR A 304 -4.95 1.09 18.18
CA THR A 304 -4.10 2.29 17.97
C THR A 304 -4.81 3.36 17.12
N LYS A 305 -5.78 2.96 16.30
CA LYS A 305 -6.57 3.83 15.42
C LYS A 305 -7.95 4.23 15.97
N THR A 306 -8.39 3.66 17.10
CA THR A 306 -9.74 3.89 17.66
C THR A 306 -9.67 4.28 19.13
N SER A 307 -10.54 5.18 19.62
CA SER A 307 -10.53 5.72 20.99
C SER A 307 -11.03 4.74 22.07
N SER A 308 -10.55 3.49 22.11
CA SER A 308 -10.98 2.49 23.11
C SER A 308 -10.04 2.46 24.32
N GLU A 309 -10.60 2.48 25.53
CA GLU A 309 -9.85 2.45 26.81
C GLU A 309 -9.50 1.02 27.31
N GLN A 310 -9.86 -0.04 26.57
CA GLN A 310 -9.74 -1.44 27.03
C GLN A 310 -8.53 -2.20 26.46
N TYR A 311 -7.34 -1.59 26.42
CA TYR A 311 -6.13 -2.24 25.89
C TYR A 311 -5.18 -2.83 26.94
N THR A 312 -5.29 -2.46 28.23
CA THR A 312 -4.33 -2.88 29.27
C THR A 312 -4.25 -4.40 29.45
N ASP A 313 -5.41 -5.08 29.50
CA ASP A 313 -5.47 -6.54 29.63
C ASP A 313 -4.89 -7.25 28.40
N LEU A 314 -5.08 -6.66 27.22
CA LEU A 314 -4.53 -7.18 25.98
C LEU A 314 -3.01 -7.04 25.93
N ILE A 315 -2.47 -5.89 26.36
CA ILE A 315 -1.03 -5.65 26.48
C ILE A 315 -0.40 -6.69 27.41
N ALA A 316 -0.95 -6.88 28.60
CA ALA A 316 -0.46 -7.87 29.56
C ALA A 316 -0.50 -9.31 29.01
N ALA A 317 -1.55 -9.65 28.26
CA ALA A 317 -1.66 -10.95 27.59
C ALA A 317 -0.60 -11.13 26.49
N ILE A 318 -0.30 -10.08 25.71
CA ILE A 318 0.74 -10.10 24.68
C ILE A 318 2.13 -10.26 25.30
N GLU A 319 2.43 -9.50 26.36
CA GLU A 319 3.71 -9.57 27.08
C GLU A 319 3.96 -10.97 27.63
N THR A 320 2.97 -11.54 28.33
CA THR A 320 3.04 -12.92 28.85
C THR A 320 3.30 -13.92 27.73
N LYS A 321 2.67 -13.76 26.56
CA LYS A 321 2.90 -14.64 25.41
C LYS A 321 4.30 -14.54 24.84
N PHE A 322 4.92 -13.36 24.89
CA PHE A 322 6.30 -13.21 24.44
C PHE A 322 7.32 -13.90 25.37
N GLU A 323 7.01 -14.09 26.65
CA GLU A 323 7.86 -14.83 27.59
C GLU A 323 7.90 -16.33 27.25
N ASP A 324 6.79 -16.89 26.75
CA ASP A 324 6.67 -18.30 26.38
C ASP A 324 7.33 -18.65 25.04
N LEU A 325 7.63 -17.66 24.20
CA LEU A 325 8.06 -17.86 22.82
C LEU A 325 9.59 -17.86 22.67
N PRO A 326 10.16 -18.72 21.79
CA PRO A 326 11.60 -18.77 21.58
C PRO A 326 12.13 -17.48 20.93
N VAL A 327 13.36 -17.11 21.30
CA VAL A 327 14.07 -15.98 20.69
C VAL A 327 14.51 -16.35 19.27
N ASN A 328 13.86 -15.75 18.27
CA ASN A 328 14.20 -15.87 16.85
C ASN A 328 13.85 -14.56 16.12
N ARG A 329 14.23 -14.45 14.84
CA ARG A 329 14.00 -13.23 14.04
C ARG A 329 12.52 -12.83 13.99
N VAL A 330 11.63 -13.80 13.76
CA VAL A 330 10.18 -13.57 13.60
C VAL A 330 9.57 -13.00 14.88
N ASN A 331 9.90 -13.56 16.04
CA ASN A 331 9.36 -13.09 17.31
C ASN A 331 9.95 -11.73 17.72
N ILE A 332 11.21 -11.46 17.36
CA ILE A 332 11.81 -10.12 17.52
C ILE A 332 11.07 -9.09 16.66
N ASP A 333 10.79 -9.40 15.39
CA ASP A 333 10.03 -8.49 14.52
C ASP A 333 8.62 -8.22 15.08
N ARG A 334 7.98 -9.23 15.68
CA ARG A 334 6.69 -9.04 16.38
C ARG A 334 6.79 -8.15 17.61
N LYS A 335 7.84 -8.32 18.43
CA LYS A 335 8.09 -7.47 19.59
C LYS A 335 8.36 -6.03 19.17
N ILE A 336 9.08 -5.81 18.07
CA ILE A 336 9.30 -4.48 17.48
C ILE A 336 7.96 -3.84 17.08
N ASN A 337 7.12 -4.59 16.35
CA ASN A 337 5.79 -4.11 15.95
C ASN A 337 4.88 -3.82 17.15
N PHE A 338 4.99 -4.64 18.21
CA PHE A 338 4.29 -4.41 19.46
C PHE A 338 4.78 -3.12 20.14
N ALA A 339 6.10 -2.94 20.30
CA ALA A 339 6.69 -1.74 20.87
C ALA A 339 6.28 -0.47 20.10
N HIS A 340 6.30 -0.51 18.75
CA HIS A 340 5.81 0.58 17.93
C HIS A 340 4.32 0.89 18.19
N SER A 341 3.47 -0.15 18.29
CA SER A 341 2.05 0.03 18.60
C SER A 341 1.84 0.65 19.99
N LEU A 342 2.70 0.35 20.96
CA LEU A 342 2.70 0.99 22.27
C LEU A 342 3.09 2.47 22.21
N ILE A 343 4.07 2.82 21.35
CA ILE A 343 4.45 4.22 21.12
C ILE A 343 3.26 5.00 20.55
N GLU A 344 2.60 4.49 19.50
CA GLU A 344 1.40 5.12 18.91
C GLU A 344 0.26 5.31 19.94
N LEU A 345 0.05 4.32 20.82
CA LEU A 345 -0.99 4.38 21.86
C LEU A 345 -0.67 5.36 22.98
N ARG A 346 0.62 5.54 23.30
CA ARG A 346 1.08 6.39 24.39
C ARG A 346 0.63 7.84 24.20
N ASP A 347 0.67 8.36 22.98
CA ASP A 347 0.22 9.73 22.66
C ASP A 347 -1.25 9.99 23.03
N ARG A 348 -2.02 8.92 23.24
CA ARG A 348 -3.45 8.95 23.57
C ARG A 348 -3.77 8.31 24.93
N SER A 349 -2.74 7.94 25.69
CA SER A 349 -2.85 7.18 26.93
C SER A 349 -2.03 7.80 28.05
N GLU A 350 -2.67 8.15 29.16
CA GLU A 350 -1.96 8.58 30.37
C GLU A 350 -1.36 7.39 31.16
N THR A 351 -1.73 6.15 30.83
CA THR A 351 -1.32 4.96 31.59
C THR A 351 -0.01 4.36 31.10
N LEU A 352 0.28 4.44 29.79
CA LEU A 352 1.50 3.91 29.19
C LEU A 352 2.70 4.82 29.45
N LYS A 353 3.77 4.29 30.06
CA LYS A 353 4.96 5.07 30.37
C LYS A 353 6.09 4.83 29.38
N SER A 354 6.75 5.90 28.94
CA SER A 354 7.92 5.83 28.07
C SER A 354 9.03 4.92 28.62
N ALA A 355 9.20 4.87 29.94
CA ALA A 355 10.19 4.01 30.61
C ALA A 355 9.91 2.50 30.41
N GLU A 356 8.64 2.09 30.42
CA GLU A 356 8.25 0.68 30.24
C GLU A 356 8.51 0.24 28.80
N ILE A 357 8.14 1.09 27.82
CA ILE A 357 8.42 0.84 26.39
C ILE A 357 9.93 0.83 26.13
N SER A 358 10.68 1.74 26.77
CA SER A 358 12.15 1.78 26.65
C SER A 358 12.78 0.49 27.19
N GLN A 359 12.29 -0.04 28.32
CA GLN A 359 12.79 -1.30 28.86
C GLN A 359 12.51 -2.49 27.93
N LEU A 360 11.32 -2.53 27.30
CA LEU A 360 10.97 -3.52 26.29
C LEU A 360 11.91 -3.44 25.07
N LEU A 361 12.20 -2.23 24.58
CA LEU A 361 13.11 -2.01 23.47
C LEU A 361 14.55 -2.43 23.79
N GLU A 362 15.02 -2.22 25.03
CA GLU A 362 16.33 -2.74 25.48
C GLU A 362 16.38 -4.27 25.44
N ASP A 363 15.34 -4.97 25.92
CA ASP A 363 15.23 -6.44 25.81
C ASP A 363 15.27 -6.88 24.34
N ILE A 364 14.50 -6.23 23.47
CA ILE A 364 14.49 -6.50 22.02
C ILE A 364 15.90 -6.37 21.43
N ILE A 365 16.63 -5.30 21.75
CA ILE A 365 17.99 -5.07 21.26
C ILE A 365 18.94 -6.16 21.75
N GLN A 366 18.87 -6.54 23.04
CA GLN A 366 19.72 -7.60 23.61
C GLN A 366 19.44 -8.96 22.96
N GLN A 367 18.17 -9.31 22.78
CA GLN A 367 17.76 -10.54 22.09
C GLN A 367 18.23 -10.56 20.64
N ALA A 368 18.07 -9.44 19.92
CA ALA A 368 18.56 -9.29 18.55
C ALA A 368 20.10 -9.35 18.46
N GLN A 369 20.82 -8.88 19.48
CA GLN A 369 22.27 -9.02 19.56
C GLN A 369 22.70 -10.46 19.80
N ALA A 370 22.02 -11.19 20.70
CA ALA A 370 22.31 -12.59 21.02
C ALA A 370 22.24 -13.50 19.78
N ILE A 371 21.25 -13.27 18.90
CA ILE A 371 21.10 -14.04 17.66
C ILE A 371 21.75 -13.39 16.43
N LYS A 372 22.56 -12.33 16.62
CA LYS A 372 23.25 -11.57 15.55
C LYS A 372 22.30 -11.01 14.47
N TYR A 373 21.07 -10.67 14.84
CA TYR A 373 20.06 -10.10 13.95
C TYR A 373 20.16 -8.57 13.90
N LYS A 374 21.03 -8.05 13.03
CA LYS A 374 21.31 -6.60 12.93
C LYS A 374 20.10 -5.75 12.51
N LYS A 375 19.19 -6.26 11.66
CA LYS A 375 17.99 -5.51 11.24
C LYS A 375 17.08 -5.23 12.45
N GLY A 376 16.84 -6.24 13.30
CA GLY A 376 16.11 -6.05 14.56
C GLY A 376 16.79 -5.09 15.53
N GLN A 377 18.13 -5.11 15.61
CA GLN A 377 18.87 -4.11 16.40
C GLN A 377 18.66 -2.68 15.88
N SER A 378 18.69 -2.49 14.56
CA SER A 378 18.45 -1.18 13.94
C SER A 378 17.08 -0.63 14.32
N TYR A 379 16.02 -1.41 14.19
CA TYR A 379 14.68 -1.02 14.63
C TYR A 379 14.60 -0.71 16.13
N GLY A 380 15.18 -1.56 16.97
CA GLY A 380 15.19 -1.32 18.41
C GLY A 380 15.84 0.02 18.77
N TRP A 381 17.00 0.35 18.18
CA TRP A 381 17.67 1.64 18.40
C TRP A 381 16.89 2.83 17.82
N GLY A 382 16.27 2.67 16.64
CA GLY A 382 15.50 3.76 16.03
C GLY A 382 14.25 4.11 16.84
N LEU A 383 13.52 3.09 17.32
CA LEU A 383 12.37 3.31 18.20
C LEU A 383 12.76 3.90 19.56
N GLN A 384 13.94 3.56 20.10
CA GLN A 384 14.48 4.27 21.27
C GLN A 384 14.72 5.74 20.96
N GLY A 385 15.32 6.03 19.80
CA GLY A 385 15.49 7.39 19.31
C GLY A 385 14.16 8.15 19.21
N GLN A 386 13.09 7.48 18.79
CA GLN A 386 11.75 8.06 18.66
C GLN A 386 11.14 8.41 20.01
N ILE A 387 11.29 7.54 21.02
CA ILE A 387 10.83 7.85 22.37
C ILE A 387 11.54 9.09 22.90
N GLU A 388 12.86 9.17 22.75
CA GLU A 388 13.64 10.32 23.21
C GLU A 388 13.31 11.60 22.42
N GLU A 389 13.02 11.49 21.13
CA GLU A 389 12.54 12.58 20.29
C GLU A 389 11.23 13.15 20.82
N GLU A 390 10.24 12.30 21.10
CA GLU A 390 8.93 12.69 21.66
C GLU A 390 9.05 13.26 23.08
N LEU A 391 10.09 12.87 23.84
CA LEU A 391 10.45 13.46 25.14
C LEU A 391 11.26 14.77 25.02
N ASN A 392 11.61 15.20 23.80
CA ASN A 392 12.49 16.34 23.51
C ASN A 392 13.93 16.18 24.06
N ASN A 393 14.38 14.95 24.29
CA ASN A 393 15.74 14.62 24.70
C ASN A 393 16.66 14.48 23.47
N TRP A 394 16.89 15.59 22.77
CA TRP A 394 17.51 15.61 21.44
C TRP A 394 18.88 14.91 21.36
N SER A 395 19.70 14.99 22.42
CA SER A 395 21.02 14.35 22.45
C SER A 395 20.94 12.82 22.38
N ASP A 396 20.06 12.21 23.17
CA ASP A 396 19.90 10.75 23.17
C ASP A 396 19.09 10.30 21.95
N ALA A 397 18.10 11.08 21.52
CA ALA A 397 17.37 10.85 20.27
C ALA A 397 18.33 10.77 19.07
N GLN A 398 19.23 11.75 18.93
CA GLN A 398 20.24 11.76 17.87
C GLN A 398 21.15 10.53 17.96
N LYS A 399 21.74 10.28 19.13
CA LYS A 399 22.69 9.18 19.36
C LYS A 399 22.08 7.81 19.04
N TYR A 400 20.85 7.55 19.48
CA TYR A 400 20.18 6.26 19.22
C TYR A 400 19.80 6.13 17.74
N THR A 401 19.31 7.20 17.11
CA THR A 401 18.95 7.19 15.69
C THR A 401 20.17 7.02 14.79
N GLU A 402 21.31 7.67 15.09
CA GLU A 402 22.57 7.47 14.35
C GLU A 402 23.05 6.01 14.43
N ARG A 403 22.96 5.39 15.61
CA ARG A 403 23.30 3.97 15.78
C ARG A 403 22.37 3.06 14.96
N ALA A 404 21.08 3.38 14.91
CA ALA A 404 20.10 2.68 14.10
C ALA A 404 20.43 2.79 12.60
N LEU A 405 20.75 3.99 12.13
CA LEU A 405 21.10 4.27 10.75
C LEU A 405 22.38 3.55 10.30
N ILE A 406 23.44 3.57 11.10
CA ILE A 406 24.69 2.85 10.79
C ILE A 406 24.44 1.36 10.58
N LEU A 407 23.61 0.75 11.43
CA LEU A 407 23.24 -0.66 11.29
C LEU A 407 22.45 -0.90 9.99
N ALA A 408 21.46 -0.07 9.68
CA ALA A 408 20.66 -0.18 8.46
C ALA A 408 21.51 -0.03 7.18
N GLN A 409 22.38 0.98 7.13
CA GLN A 409 23.28 1.19 5.99
C GLN A 409 24.27 0.03 5.82
N SER A 410 24.78 -0.54 6.91
CA SER A 410 25.68 -1.72 6.84
C SER A 410 25.04 -2.98 6.26
N LEU A 411 23.70 -3.01 6.24
CA LEU A 411 22.90 -4.11 5.68
C LEU A 411 22.41 -3.83 4.26
N ASN A 412 22.63 -2.62 3.74
CA ASN A 412 22.07 -2.15 2.47
C ASN A 412 20.53 -2.29 2.43
N THR A 413 19.86 -1.89 3.52
CA THR A 413 18.39 -1.91 3.64
C THR A 413 17.81 -0.50 3.49
N PRO A 414 17.54 -0.02 2.27
CA PRO A 414 16.99 1.31 2.02
C PRO A 414 15.62 1.53 2.68
N GLU A 415 14.81 0.46 2.80
CA GLU A 415 13.49 0.47 3.44
C GLU A 415 13.52 0.73 4.95
N VAL A 416 14.68 0.54 5.58
CA VAL A 416 14.92 0.87 6.99
C VAL A 416 15.68 2.20 7.09
N SER A 417 16.64 2.42 6.19
CA SER A 417 17.53 3.58 6.25
C SER A 417 16.77 4.89 6.09
N TYR A 418 15.75 4.95 5.24
CA TYR A 418 14.99 6.18 5.03
C TYR A 418 14.25 6.64 6.31
N LEU A 419 13.79 5.71 7.14
CA LEU A 419 13.10 6.00 8.41
C LEU A 419 14.04 6.76 9.36
N TRP A 420 15.25 6.27 9.53
CA TRP A 420 16.25 6.87 10.43
C TRP A 420 16.85 8.15 9.87
N GLN A 421 16.98 8.25 8.54
CA GLN A 421 17.33 9.51 7.87
C GLN A 421 16.24 10.56 8.12
N TRP A 422 14.97 10.22 7.92
CA TRP A 422 13.85 11.12 8.18
C TRP A 422 13.80 11.57 9.65
N GLN A 423 14.00 10.64 10.58
CA GLN A 423 14.07 10.95 12.00
C GLN A 423 15.22 11.89 12.37
N LEU A 424 16.44 11.65 11.85
CA LEU A 424 17.55 12.58 12.04
C LEU A 424 17.24 13.94 11.42
N GLY A 425 16.55 13.99 10.28
CA GLY A 425 16.05 15.22 9.69
C GLY A 425 15.22 16.05 10.68
N ARG A 426 14.24 15.42 11.35
CA ARG A 426 13.40 16.07 12.37
C ARG A 426 14.20 16.51 13.59
N ILE A 427 15.11 15.67 14.08
CA ILE A 427 15.97 15.97 15.23
C ILE A 427 16.86 17.18 14.95
N TYR A 428 17.54 17.21 13.79
CA TYR A 428 18.40 18.32 13.40
C TYR A 428 17.58 19.61 13.17
N GLN A 429 16.36 19.50 12.64
CA GLN A 429 15.43 20.62 12.54
C GLN A 429 15.09 21.19 13.93
N ALA A 430 14.76 20.33 14.90
CA ALA A 430 14.46 20.74 16.27
C ALA A 430 15.68 21.38 16.99
N LEU A 431 16.89 20.92 16.65
CA LEU A 431 18.16 21.50 17.12
C LEU A 431 18.52 22.84 16.44
N GLY A 432 17.76 23.27 15.43
CA GLY A 432 18.02 24.48 14.65
C GLY A 432 19.11 24.32 13.58
N ASP A 433 19.63 23.12 13.34
CA ASP A 433 20.54 22.84 12.24
C ASP A 433 19.76 22.52 10.96
N ARG A 434 19.34 23.59 10.28
CA ARG A 434 18.57 23.49 9.03
C ARG A 434 19.33 22.79 7.91
N LEU A 435 20.65 23.01 7.79
CA LEU A 435 21.44 22.39 6.71
C LEU A 435 21.58 20.88 6.94
N GLY A 436 21.84 20.47 8.18
CA GLY A 436 21.82 19.07 8.57
C GLY A 436 20.45 18.44 8.32
N ALA A 437 19.37 19.12 8.72
CA ALA A 437 18.01 18.64 8.49
C ALA A 437 17.73 18.41 7.00
N ILE A 438 18.04 19.38 6.13
CA ILE A 438 17.89 19.26 4.67
C ILE A 438 18.69 18.07 4.14
N ALA A 439 19.93 17.85 4.59
CA ALA A 439 20.76 16.75 4.13
C ALA A 439 20.17 15.37 4.48
N TYR A 440 19.65 15.20 5.70
CA TYR A 440 19.00 13.97 6.15
C TYR A 440 17.66 13.73 5.44
N TYR A 441 16.83 14.76 5.32
CA TYR A 441 15.58 14.69 4.56
C TYR A 441 15.79 14.38 3.08
N SER A 442 16.81 14.96 2.45
CA SER A 442 17.15 14.69 1.04
C SER A 442 17.54 13.23 0.83
N GLN A 443 18.39 12.68 1.71
CA GLN A 443 18.75 11.26 1.67
C GLN A 443 17.52 10.35 1.88
N ALA A 444 16.61 10.71 2.80
CA ALA A 444 15.38 9.95 3.00
C ALA A 444 14.51 9.94 1.74
N VAL A 445 14.33 11.10 1.09
CA VAL A 445 13.59 11.22 -0.17
C VAL A 445 14.26 10.43 -1.30
N ASP A 446 15.58 10.47 -1.44
CA ASP A 446 16.31 9.73 -2.48
C ASP A 446 16.19 8.21 -2.29
N LEU A 447 16.27 7.74 -1.05
CA LEU A 447 16.02 6.33 -0.72
C LEU A 447 14.57 5.93 -1.09
N LEU A 448 13.58 6.77 -0.78
CA LEU A 448 12.18 6.53 -1.15
C LEU A 448 11.97 6.51 -2.67
N LYS A 449 12.64 7.38 -3.44
CA LYS A 449 12.62 7.37 -4.91
C LYS A 449 13.23 6.09 -5.49
N SER A 450 14.27 5.54 -4.86
CA SER A 450 14.87 4.26 -5.26
C SER A 450 13.93 3.08 -4.95
N LEU A 451 13.32 3.10 -3.77
CA LEU A 451 12.37 2.08 -3.34
C LEU A 451 11.14 2.06 -4.25
N SER A 452 10.60 3.22 -4.64
CA SER A 452 9.38 3.28 -5.45
C SER A 452 9.54 2.76 -6.88
N ARG A 453 10.77 2.71 -7.41
CA ARG A 453 11.09 2.11 -8.72
C ARG A 453 11.18 0.58 -8.66
N ASP A 454 11.62 0.03 -7.53
CA ASP A 454 11.89 -1.41 -7.36
C ASP A 454 10.88 -2.14 -6.48
N LEU A 455 10.09 -1.44 -5.66
CA LEU A 455 9.13 -1.99 -4.71
C LEU A 455 7.88 -1.10 -4.67
N VAL A 456 6.72 -1.70 -4.92
CA VAL A 456 5.48 -0.94 -4.87
C VAL A 456 4.67 -1.28 -3.66
N ALA A 457 4.22 -0.21 -3.02
CA ALA A 457 3.38 -0.19 -1.86
C ALA A 457 4.09 -0.80 -0.66
N ILE A 458 4.40 0.06 0.31
CA ILE A 458 4.63 -0.39 1.67
C ILE A 458 3.41 -1.25 2.02
N ASP A 459 3.66 -2.53 2.31
CA ASP A 459 2.64 -3.50 2.67
C ASP A 459 1.69 -2.83 3.67
N PRO A 460 0.37 -2.73 3.42
CA PRO A 460 -0.58 -2.24 4.41
C PRO A 460 -0.53 -3.01 5.75
N ASP A 461 0.04 -4.22 5.74
CA ASP A 461 0.34 -5.03 6.92
C ASP A 461 1.71 -4.68 7.56
N VAL A 462 2.62 -4.00 6.84
CA VAL A 462 3.82 -3.35 7.39
C VAL A 462 3.44 -1.96 7.90
N GLN A 463 3.70 -1.74 9.19
CA GLN A 463 3.05 -0.69 9.99
C GLN A 463 3.36 0.76 9.59
N TYR A 464 4.30 1.02 8.67
CA TYR A 464 4.55 2.36 8.13
C TYR A 464 3.61 2.64 6.96
N SER A 465 2.35 2.92 7.25
CA SER A 465 1.38 3.30 6.21
C SER A 465 1.91 4.48 5.38
N PHE A 466 1.68 4.49 4.06
CA PHE A 466 2.20 5.53 3.17
C PHE A 466 1.88 6.97 3.64
N ARG A 467 0.67 7.20 4.17
CA ARG A 467 0.26 8.52 4.69
C ARG A 467 1.01 8.90 5.96
N ASP A 468 1.26 7.94 6.84
CA ASP A 468 1.83 8.20 8.16
C ASP A 468 3.38 8.17 8.12
N GLY A 469 3.98 7.52 7.11
CA GLY A 469 5.44 7.30 7.04
C GLY A 469 6.16 7.79 5.79
N VAL A 470 5.48 8.19 4.70
CA VAL A 470 6.14 8.59 3.43
C VAL A 470 5.85 10.03 3.06
N GLU A 471 4.57 10.42 2.94
CA GLU A 471 4.18 11.79 2.57
C GLU A 471 4.82 12.88 3.47
N PRO A 472 4.89 12.72 4.81
CA PRO A 472 5.54 13.69 5.69
C PRO A 472 7.05 13.87 5.42
N VAL A 473 7.71 12.89 4.82
CA VAL A 473 9.13 12.97 4.47
C VAL A 473 9.33 13.98 3.35
N TYR A 474 8.55 13.87 2.27
CA TYR A 474 8.60 14.80 1.13
C TYR A 474 8.20 16.22 1.56
N ARG A 475 7.08 16.36 2.29
CA ARG A 475 6.59 17.66 2.75
C ARG A 475 7.54 18.33 3.73
N GLY A 476 8.19 17.56 4.61
CA GLY A 476 9.19 18.07 5.54
C GLY A 476 10.40 18.66 4.82
N LEU A 477 10.92 17.98 3.79
CA LEU A 477 12.00 18.51 2.96
C LEU A 477 11.59 19.80 2.26
N VAL A 478 10.40 19.84 1.65
CA VAL A 478 9.89 21.02 0.96
C VAL A 478 9.71 22.19 1.91
N SER A 479 9.17 21.96 3.11
CA SER A 479 9.05 22.99 4.14
C SER A 479 10.41 23.56 4.54
N LEU A 480 11.44 22.71 4.70
CA LEU A 480 12.80 23.15 5.01
C LEU A 480 13.47 23.90 3.86
N LEU A 481 13.22 23.52 2.60
CA LEU A 481 13.77 24.20 1.43
C LEU A 481 13.16 25.59 1.23
N LEU A 482 11.84 25.71 1.46
CA LEU A 482 11.06 26.93 1.25
C LEU A 482 10.96 27.84 2.48
N ALA A 483 11.50 27.44 3.64
CA ALA A 483 11.49 28.28 4.84
C ALA A 483 12.26 29.59 4.64
N ASN A 484 11.67 30.71 5.05
CA ASN A 484 12.24 32.05 4.94
C ASN A 484 12.58 32.61 6.34
N ASP A 485 13.68 32.12 6.93
CA ASP A 485 14.06 32.43 8.31
C ASP A 485 14.77 33.79 8.46
N SER A 486 15.14 34.46 7.35
CA SER A 486 16.05 35.61 7.36
C SER A 486 15.57 36.83 6.55
N GLN A 487 14.30 36.85 6.12
CA GLN A 487 13.76 37.84 5.18
C GLN A 487 14.49 37.89 3.82
N GLN A 488 15.36 36.93 3.52
CA GLN A 488 15.96 36.74 2.20
C GLN A 488 15.03 35.88 1.35
N GLU A 489 14.93 36.19 0.06
CA GLU A 489 14.21 35.34 -0.89
C GLU A 489 14.80 33.93 -0.92
N VAL A 490 13.93 32.93 -1.07
CA VAL A 490 14.34 31.53 -1.22
C VAL A 490 15.22 31.42 -2.47
N SER A 491 16.37 30.74 -2.34
CA SER A 491 17.30 30.58 -3.46
C SER A 491 16.67 29.79 -4.61
N GLN A 492 17.05 30.10 -5.85
CA GLN A 492 16.55 29.39 -7.04
C GLN A 492 16.80 27.88 -6.96
N THR A 493 17.97 27.47 -6.46
CA THR A 493 18.29 26.05 -6.25
C THR A 493 17.32 25.38 -5.28
N ASN A 494 16.94 26.04 -4.18
CA ASN A 494 15.94 25.48 -3.27
C ASN A 494 14.55 25.40 -3.91
N LEU A 495 14.17 26.38 -4.75
CA LEU A 495 12.90 26.35 -5.48
C LEU A 495 12.85 25.19 -6.49
N GLU A 496 13.94 24.97 -7.22
CA GLU A 496 14.09 23.87 -8.17
C GLU A 496 13.98 22.51 -7.47
N VAL A 497 14.74 22.31 -6.38
CA VAL A 497 14.69 21.07 -5.61
C VAL A 497 13.32 20.87 -4.96
N ALA A 498 12.70 21.91 -4.39
CA ALA A 498 11.37 21.80 -3.79
C ALA A 498 10.31 21.37 -4.82
N ARG A 499 10.37 21.93 -6.02
CA ARG A 499 9.51 21.53 -7.15
C ARG A 499 9.70 20.06 -7.50
N GLU A 500 10.95 19.60 -7.66
CA GLU A 500 11.26 18.19 -7.96
C GLU A 500 10.76 17.23 -6.86
N VAL A 501 10.89 17.62 -5.59
CA VAL A 501 10.44 16.82 -4.44
C VAL A 501 8.92 16.70 -4.43
N ILE A 502 8.16 17.77 -4.72
CA ILE A 502 6.70 17.70 -4.82
C ILE A 502 6.24 16.87 -6.01
N GLU A 503 6.88 16.98 -7.17
CA GLU A 503 6.56 16.10 -8.31
C GLU A 503 6.83 14.63 -7.98
N SER A 504 7.91 14.35 -7.25
CA SER A 504 8.24 13.01 -6.79
C SER A 504 7.22 12.48 -5.78
N LEU A 505 6.67 13.34 -4.93
CA LEU A 505 5.56 12.99 -4.04
C LEU A 505 4.31 12.60 -4.84
N GLN A 506 3.97 13.35 -5.89
CA GLN A 506 2.81 13.05 -6.74
C GLN A 506 2.94 11.70 -7.44
N LEU A 507 4.15 11.37 -7.93
CA LEU A 507 4.46 10.04 -8.46
C LEU A 507 4.31 8.95 -7.40
N ALA A 508 4.82 9.19 -6.19
CA ALA A 508 4.72 8.24 -5.10
C ALA A 508 3.25 7.99 -4.68
N GLU A 509 2.42 9.03 -4.67
CA GLU A 509 0.98 8.93 -4.41
C GLU A 509 0.25 8.09 -5.47
N LEU A 510 0.57 8.29 -6.75
CA LEU A 510 0.02 7.51 -7.86
C LEU A 510 0.45 6.04 -7.81
N ASN A 511 1.74 5.76 -7.56
CA ASN A 511 2.24 4.39 -7.41
C ASN A 511 1.59 3.70 -6.21
N ASN A 512 1.40 4.41 -5.09
CA ASN A 512 0.68 3.89 -3.93
C ASN A 512 -0.81 3.66 -4.23
N PHE A 513 -1.46 4.53 -4.99
CA PHE A 513 -2.85 4.36 -5.41
C PHE A 513 -3.03 3.10 -6.28
N PHE A 514 -2.15 2.89 -7.27
CA PHE A 514 -2.23 1.75 -8.18
C PHE A 514 -1.62 0.46 -7.67
N ARG A 515 -0.81 0.53 -6.62
CA ARG A 515 0.01 -0.60 -6.17
C ARG A 515 0.95 -1.12 -7.29
N GLU A 516 1.40 -0.22 -8.20
CA GLU A 516 2.33 -0.50 -9.32
C GLU A 516 3.50 0.52 -9.48
N ALA A 517 4.65 0.11 -10.02
CA ALA A 517 5.91 0.89 -10.15
C ALA A 517 6.15 1.39 -11.58
N CYS A 518 5.28 1.03 -12.52
CA CYS A 518 5.57 1.12 -13.94
C CYS A 518 5.07 2.41 -14.58
N LEU A 519 5.21 3.55 -13.89
CA LEU A 519 5.08 4.84 -14.55
C LEU A 519 6.47 5.29 -14.98
N ASP A 520 6.81 5.02 -16.24
CA ASP A 520 8.03 5.54 -16.88
C ASP A 520 7.90 7.07 -17.00
N ALA A 521 8.25 7.77 -15.91
CA ALA A 521 8.26 9.21 -15.88
C ALA A 521 9.51 9.72 -16.63
N GLN A 522 9.30 10.49 -17.70
CA GLN A 522 10.35 11.22 -18.40
C GLN A 522 10.24 12.69 -18.05
N THR A 523 11.33 13.26 -17.52
CA THR A 523 11.42 14.71 -17.29
C THR A 523 11.33 15.43 -18.63
N VAL A 524 10.37 16.34 -18.74
CA VAL A 524 10.21 17.19 -19.91
C VAL A 524 10.34 18.65 -19.51
N ASP A 525 11.18 19.36 -20.26
CA ASP A 525 11.31 20.81 -20.15
C ASP A 525 10.18 21.50 -20.91
N ILE A 526 9.28 22.13 -20.17
CA ILE A 526 8.07 22.78 -20.70
C ILE A 526 8.40 24.07 -21.44
N ASP A 527 9.49 24.75 -21.09
CA ASP A 527 9.87 26.03 -21.70
C ASP A 527 10.18 25.85 -23.20
N ASN A 528 10.62 24.65 -23.60
CA ASN A 528 10.86 24.29 -24.99
C ASN A 528 9.59 23.95 -25.77
N ILE A 529 8.44 23.78 -25.10
CA ILE A 529 7.22 23.22 -25.68
C ILE A 529 6.10 24.26 -25.78
N ASP A 530 5.89 25.08 -24.75
CA ASP A 530 4.90 26.16 -24.79
C ASP A 530 5.42 27.44 -24.11
N ARG A 531 5.89 28.39 -24.95
CA ARG A 531 6.38 29.69 -24.49
C ARG A 531 5.30 30.65 -24.00
N GLN A 532 4.02 30.28 -24.08
CA GLN A 532 2.89 31.07 -23.57
C GLN A 532 2.22 30.40 -22.37
N ALA A 533 2.79 29.30 -21.86
CA ALA A 533 2.32 28.64 -20.65
C ALA A 533 3.12 29.07 -19.42
N ALA A 534 2.43 29.15 -18.27
CA ALA A 534 3.06 29.17 -16.95
C ALA A 534 2.61 27.96 -16.15
N VAL A 535 3.51 27.43 -15.32
CA VAL A 535 3.21 26.29 -14.44
C VAL A 535 3.08 26.78 -13.00
N VAL A 536 1.97 26.45 -12.34
CA VAL A 536 1.66 26.90 -10.98
C VAL A 536 1.57 25.69 -10.05
N TYR A 537 2.38 25.70 -9.00
CA TYR A 537 2.45 24.68 -7.95
C TYR A 537 1.90 25.25 -6.64
N PRO A 538 0.60 25.13 -6.35
CA PRO A 538 0.07 25.40 -5.03
C PRO A 538 0.41 24.21 -4.11
N ILE A 539 1.33 24.41 -3.17
CA ILE A 539 1.87 23.39 -2.28
C ILE A 539 1.33 23.60 -0.86
N ILE A 540 0.65 22.60 -0.33
CA ILE A 540 0.03 22.63 1.00
C ILE A 540 1.06 22.13 2.02
N LEU A 541 1.51 23.01 2.93
CA LEU A 541 2.27 22.62 4.11
C LEU A 541 1.38 22.70 5.35
N SER A 542 1.81 22.09 6.45
CA SER A 542 0.99 22.01 7.67
C SER A 542 0.61 23.39 8.24
N ASP A 543 1.50 24.37 8.11
CA ASP A 543 1.40 25.71 8.69
C ASP A 543 1.15 26.84 7.67
N ARG A 544 1.36 26.58 6.37
CA ARG A 544 1.31 27.60 5.30
C ARG A 544 1.02 27.05 3.91
N LEU A 545 0.64 27.93 3.01
CA LEU A 545 0.57 27.68 1.57
C LEU A 545 1.81 28.28 0.89
N GLU A 546 2.48 27.48 0.07
CA GLU A 546 3.56 27.93 -0.81
C GLU A 546 3.08 27.85 -2.27
N VAL A 547 3.38 28.88 -3.07
CA VAL A 547 3.06 28.89 -4.50
C VAL A 547 4.35 29.12 -5.28
N ILE A 548 4.78 28.12 -6.05
CA ILE A 548 5.88 28.25 -7.01
C ILE A 548 5.28 28.46 -8.40
N VAL A 549 5.79 29.45 -9.13
CA VAL A 549 5.39 29.74 -10.52
C VAL A 549 6.60 29.62 -11.44
N SER A 550 6.50 28.72 -12.41
CA SER A 550 7.44 28.59 -13.53
C SER A 550 6.96 29.45 -14.69
N LEU A 551 7.82 30.33 -15.15
CA LEU A 551 7.56 31.22 -16.28
C LEU A 551 8.58 30.92 -17.39
N PRO A 552 8.17 31.03 -18.66
CA PRO A 552 9.04 30.67 -19.78
C PRO A 552 10.28 31.56 -19.80
N ASP A 553 11.46 30.94 -19.92
CA ASP A 553 12.77 31.60 -20.00
C ASP A 553 13.07 32.54 -18.80
N ARG A 554 12.46 32.30 -17.62
CA ARG A 554 12.61 33.12 -16.41
C ARG A 554 12.89 32.27 -15.16
N PRO A 555 13.58 32.83 -14.15
CA PRO A 555 13.75 32.15 -12.87
C PRO A 555 12.40 31.91 -12.18
N LEU A 556 12.34 30.86 -11.34
CA LEU A 556 11.14 30.50 -10.59
C LEU A 556 10.73 31.66 -9.67
N LYS A 557 9.43 31.93 -9.63
CA LYS A 557 8.81 32.84 -8.68
C LYS A 557 8.21 32.06 -7.53
N HIS A 558 8.18 32.67 -6.35
CA HIS A 558 7.74 32.02 -5.12
C HIS A 558 6.97 33.00 -4.24
N TYR A 559 5.85 32.54 -3.69
CA TYR A 559 4.99 33.32 -2.81
C TYR A 559 4.55 32.45 -1.63
N THR A 560 4.59 33.01 -0.42
CA THR A 560 4.17 32.34 0.82
C THR A 560 2.95 33.02 1.41
N THR A 561 1.96 32.24 1.82
CA THR A 561 0.82 32.73 2.60
C THR A 561 0.65 31.95 3.90
N GLN A 562 0.51 32.68 5.01
CA GLN A 562 0.27 32.10 6.34
C GLN A 562 -1.20 31.67 6.47
N ILE A 563 -1.45 30.38 6.28
CA ILE A 563 -2.74 29.71 6.44
C ILE A 563 -2.48 28.25 6.77
N SER A 564 -3.05 27.72 7.85
CA SER A 564 -2.83 26.31 8.20
C SER A 564 -3.48 25.38 7.15
N GLN A 565 -2.94 24.17 7.04
CA GLN A 565 -3.51 23.13 6.17
C GLN A 565 -5.01 22.95 6.41
N GLU A 566 -5.42 22.80 7.66
CA GLU A 566 -6.83 22.61 8.05
C GLU A 566 -7.72 23.76 7.58
N GLN A 567 -7.28 25.01 7.75
CA GLN A 567 -8.04 26.19 7.32
C GLN A 567 -8.15 26.28 5.80
N LEU A 568 -7.07 25.96 5.09
CA LEU A 568 -7.05 25.95 3.63
C LEU A 568 -7.92 24.84 3.06
N GLU A 569 -7.83 23.63 3.59
CA GLU A 569 -8.64 22.49 3.16
C GLU A 569 -10.13 22.74 3.40
N LEU A 570 -10.50 23.32 4.55
CA LEU A 570 -11.87 23.74 4.82
C LEU A 570 -12.36 24.78 3.81
N LEU A 571 -11.51 25.74 3.42
CA LEU A 571 -11.84 26.75 2.42
C LEU A 571 -12.08 26.12 1.03
N ILE A 572 -11.24 25.17 0.63
CA ILE A 572 -11.37 24.41 -0.62
C ILE A 572 -12.65 23.57 -0.60
N GLU A 573 -12.94 22.89 0.51
CA GLU A 573 -14.14 22.10 0.69
C GLU A 573 -15.41 22.96 0.58
N GLN A 574 -15.43 24.11 1.25
CA GLN A 574 -16.53 25.08 1.17
C GLN A 574 -16.72 25.59 -0.26
N PHE A 575 -15.64 25.85 -0.99
CA PHE A 575 -15.73 26.23 -2.41
C PHE A 575 -16.40 25.12 -3.22
N ARG A 576 -15.89 23.88 -3.14
CA ARG A 576 -16.43 22.71 -3.85
C ARG A 576 -17.91 22.49 -3.53
N TYR A 577 -18.25 22.41 -2.25
CA TYR A 577 -19.60 22.10 -1.77
C TYR A 577 -20.64 23.14 -2.23
N ASN A 578 -20.26 24.41 -2.33
CA ASN A 578 -21.15 25.46 -2.81
C ASN A 578 -21.24 25.53 -4.34
N LEU A 579 -20.21 25.07 -5.06
CA LEU A 579 -20.16 25.09 -6.52
C LEU A 579 -21.02 24.00 -7.17
N VAL A 580 -21.05 22.81 -6.56
CA VAL A 580 -21.75 21.61 -7.07
C VAL A 580 -23.28 21.73 -6.95
N VAL A 581 -23.79 22.68 -6.17
CA VAL A 581 -25.24 22.91 -6.00
C VAL A 581 -25.69 24.14 -6.77
N ARG A 582 -26.39 23.92 -7.89
CA ARG A 582 -26.87 24.97 -8.81
C ARG A 582 -27.63 26.12 -8.15
N SER A 583 -28.36 25.90 -7.06
CA SER A 583 -29.15 26.94 -6.38
C SER A 583 -28.32 27.83 -5.46
N ARG A 584 -27.10 27.44 -5.10
CA ARG A 584 -26.24 28.19 -4.20
C ARG A 584 -25.46 29.27 -4.95
N ARG A 585 -25.13 30.35 -4.26
CA ARG A 585 -24.28 31.45 -4.78
C ARG A 585 -23.15 31.81 -3.84
N ASP A 586 -23.07 31.17 -2.68
CA ASP A 586 -22.12 31.50 -1.63
C ASP A 586 -20.68 31.03 -1.94
N PHE A 587 -20.45 30.47 -3.13
CA PHE A 587 -19.11 30.07 -3.61
C PHE A 587 -18.23 31.26 -4.00
N TYR A 588 -18.78 32.46 -4.28
CA TYR A 588 -17.96 33.62 -4.69
C TYR A 588 -16.93 34.04 -3.64
N ARG A 589 -17.29 33.98 -2.35
CA ARG A 589 -16.38 34.34 -1.26
C ARG A 589 -15.18 33.40 -1.18
N PRO A 590 -15.35 32.07 -1.06
CA PRO A 590 -14.21 31.16 -1.04
C PRO A 590 -13.47 31.14 -2.39
N ALA A 591 -14.16 31.31 -3.53
CA ALA A 591 -13.50 31.44 -4.84
C ALA A 591 -12.53 32.62 -4.90
N ARG A 592 -12.93 33.77 -4.34
CA ARG A 592 -12.08 34.96 -4.26
C ARG A 592 -10.92 34.78 -3.30
N GLN A 593 -11.16 34.21 -2.13
CA GLN A 593 -10.08 33.93 -1.18
C GLN A 593 -9.04 32.99 -1.80
N LEU A 594 -9.47 31.92 -2.47
CA LEU A 594 -8.56 31.01 -3.17
C LEU A 594 -7.84 31.67 -4.35
N TYR A 595 -8.51 32.54 -5.12
CA TYR A 595 -7.86 33.34 -6.15
C TYR A 595 -6.76 34.24 -5.57
N ASP A 596 -7.05 34.92 -4.46
CA ASP A 596 -6.14 35.82 -3.77
C ASP A 596 -4.92 35.08 -3.20
N LEU A 597 -5.10 33.82 -2.79
CA LEU A 597 -4.05 32.95 -2.27
C LEU A 597 -3.15 32.36 -3.36
N VAL A 598 -3.73 31.93 -4.49
CA VAL A 598 -3.02 31.10 -5.49
C VAL A 598 -2.56 31.91 -6.71
N VAL A 599 -3.39 32.83 -7.20
CA VAL A 599 -3.17 33.47 -8.52
C VAL A 599 -2.76 34.92 -8.37
N ARG A 600 -3.43 35.68 -7.50
CA ARG A 600 -3.23 37.13 -7.39
C ARG A 600 -1.77 37.55 -7.18
N PRO A 601 -0.95 36.85 -6.37
CA PRO A 601 0.45 37.22 -6.17
C PRO A 601 1.29 37.22 -7.46
N ALA A 602 0.93 36.38 -8.43
CA ALA A 602 1.68 36.18 -9.67
C ALA A 602 1.16 37.01 -10.87
N LEU A 603 0.07 37.78 -10.73
CA LEU A 603 -0.60 38.42 -11.88
C LEU A 603 0.31 39.34 -12.69
N ASN A 604 1.17 40.12 -12.03
CA ASN A 604 2.10 41.01 -12.73
C ASN A 604 3.14 40.19 -13.52
N ASP A 605 3.72 39.15 -12.90
CA ASP A 605 4.71 38.31 -13.55
C ASP A 605 4.11 37.50 -14.74
N LEU A 606 2.85 37.06 -14.62
CA LEU A 606 2.09 36.42 -15.69
C LEU A 606 1.83 37.37 -16.87
N ALA A 607 1.41 38.60 -16.58
CA ALA A 607 1.16 39.62 -17.60
C ALA A 607 2.45 40.02 -18.32
N ASP A 608 3.54 40.25 -17.57
CA ASP A 608 4.86 40.61 -18.09
C ASP A 608 5.47 39.51 -18.98
N SER A 609 5.04 38.26 -18.80
CA SER A 609 5.48 37.10 -19.57
C SER A 609 4.50 36.73 -20.69
N GLN A 610 3.43 37.52 -20.89
CA GLN A 610 2.40 37.31 -21.92
C GLN A 610 1.77 35.90 -21.89
N VAL A 611 1.61 35.35 -20.69
CA VAL A 611 1.05 34.02 -20.47
C VAL A 611 -0.40 33.99 -20.94
N LYS A 612 -0.76 32.92 -21.67
CA LYS A 612 -2.15 32.64 -22.09
C LYS A 612 -2.69 31.36 -21.50
N THR A 613 -1.82 30.46 -21.07
CA THR A 613 -2.21 29.16 -20.53
C THR A 613 -1.60 28.95 -19.14
N LEU A 614 -2.42 28.55 -18.18
CA LEU A 614 -1.98 28.18 -16.83
C LEU A 614 -2.10 26.67 -16.66
N ILE A 615 -0.96 26.06 -16.36
CA ILE A 615 -0.84 24.63 -16.05
C ILE A 615 -0.71 24.49 -14.55
N PHE A 616 -1.72 23.93 -13.90
CA PHE A 616 -1.65 23.69 -12.47
C PHE A 616 -1.13 22.29 -12.20
N VAL A 617 -0.27 22.20 -11.18
CA VAL A 617 0.16 20.94 -10.58
C VAL A 617 -0.47 20.86 -9.17
N PRO A 618 -1.77 20.55 -9.07
CA PRO A 618 -2.51 20.69 -7.82
C PRO A 618 -2.05 19.69 -6.74
N ASP A 619 -1.73 20.20 -5.56
CA ASP A 619 -1.43 19.43 -4.37
C ASP A 619 -2.67 19.18 -3.50
N GLY A 620 -2.77 17.99 -2.92
CA GLY A 620 -3.82 17.61 -1.96
C GLY A 620 -5.23 17.99 -2.41
N ALA A 621 -5.95 18.73 -1.56
CA ALA A 621 -7.34 19.12 -1.77
C ALA A 621 -7.59 19.98 -3.04
N PHE A 622 -6.57 20.69 -3.56
CA PHE A 622 -6.72 21.48 -4.79
C PHE A 622 -7.11 20.63 -6.00
N ARG A 623 -6.81 19.32 -5.99
CA ARG A 623 -7.17 18.39 -7.07
C ARG A 623 -8.68 18.23 -7.24
N ASN A 624 -9.46 18.57 -6.21
CA ASN A 624 -10.90 18.35 -6.16
C ASN A 624 -11.72 19.59 -6.58
N ILE A 625 -11.08 20.68 -7.02
CA ILE A 625 -11.75 21.91 -7.42
C ILE A 625 -11.35 22.36 -8.83
N PRO A 626 -12.26 23.03 -9.57
CA PRO A 626 -11.94 23.56 -10.88
C PRO A 626 -11.28 24.93 -10.73
N LEU A 627 -9.96 24.96 -10.90
CA LEU A 627 -9.16 26.19 -10.73
C LEU A 627 -9.56 27.30 -11.71
N GLY A 628 -10.17 26.96 -12.86
CA GLY A 628 -10.75 27.95 -13.78
C GLY A 628 -11.95 28.74 -13.20
N ALA A 629 -12.61 28.24 -12.16
CA ALA A 629 -13.72 28.92 -11.49
C ALA A 629 -13.31 29.77 -10.27
N LEU A 630 -12.01 29.91 -10.02
CA LEU A 630 -11.51 30.95 -9.11
C LEU A 630 -11.92 32.32 -9.65
N TYR A 631 -12.28 33.24 -8.76
CA TYR A 631 -12.97 34.48 -9.11
C TYR A 631 -12.28 35.69 -8.50
N ASP A 632 -11.88 36.67 -9.30
CA ASP A 632 -11.07 37.80 -8.82
C ASP A 632 -11.89 38.92 -8.15
N GLY A 633 -13.22 38.84 -8.24
CA GLY A 633 -14.16 39.89 -7.83
C GLY A 633 -15.06 40.37 -8.97
N GLU A 634 -14.61 40.21 -10.21
CA GLU A 634 -15.28 40.65 -11.44
C GLU A 634 -15.41 39.53 -12.48
N ARG A 635 -14.36 38.70 -12.63
CA ARG A 635 -14.21 37.68 -13.66
C ARG A 635 -13.69 36.37 -13.08
N TYR A 636 -14.05 35.27 -13.73
CA TYR A 636 -13.46 33.96 -13.46
C TYR A 636 -12.11 33.82 -14.15
N LEU A 637 -11.20 33.05 -13.55
CA LEU A 637 -9.85 32.81 -14.09
C LEU A 637 -9.88 32.27 -15.53
N ILE A 638 -10.85 31.39 -15.85
CA ILE A 638 -11.03 30.83 -17.19
C ILE A 638 -11.35 31.90 -18.26
N GLU A 639 -11.82 33.09 -17.87
CA GLU A 639 -12.06 34.18 -18.81
C GLU A 639 -10.75 34.81 -19.30
N ASP A 640 -9.67 34.69 -18.53
CA ASP A 640 -8.35 35.28 -18.85
C ASP A 640 -7.37 34.27 -19.44
N TYR A 641 -7.37 33.04 -18.93
CA TYR A 641 -6.37 32.02 -19.28
C TYR A 641 -7.00 30.68 -19.66
N SER A 642 -6.42 29.97 -20.63
CA SER A 642 -6.69 28.55 -20.84
C SER A 642 -6.10 27.76 -19.66
N ILE A 643 -6.83 26.76 -19.15
CA ILE A 643 -6.44 26.05 -17.93
C ILE A 643 -6.25 24.56 -18.24
N ALA A 644 -5.15 23.99 -17.77
CA ALA A 644 -4.96 22.54 -17.74
C ALA A 644 -4.33 22.10 -16.41
N LEU A 645 -4.49 20.83 -16.08
CA LEU A 645 -4.00 20.20 -14.87
C LEU A 645 -3.00 19.10 -15.24
N THR A 646 -1.98 18.88 -14.42
CA THR A 646 -1.09 17.73 -14.57
C THR A 646 -0.74 17.14 -13.21
N PRO A 647 -0.66 15.79 -13.09
CA PRO A 647 -0.18 15.13 -11.87
C PRO A 647 1.35 15.22 -11.68
N GLY A 648 2.05 16.00 -12.51
CA GLY A 648 3.49 16.19 -12.46
C GLY A 648 4.08 16.30 -13.87
N LEU A 649 5.08 17.15 -14.08
CA LEU A 649 5.64 17.38 -15.42
C LEU A 649 6.41 16.17 -15.95
N GLN A 650 6.92 15.33 -15.03
CA GLN A 650 7.66 14.11 -15.34
C GLN A 650 6.78 13.02 -15.96
N LEU A 651 5.46 13.16 -15.92
CA LEU A 651 4.51 12.18 -16.47
C LEU A 651 4.03 12.54 -17.89
N LEU A 652 4.55 13.62 -18.47
CA LEU A 652 4.10 14.13 -19.76
C LEU A 652 5.13 13.87 -20.84
N ASN A 653 4.65 13.53 -22.04
CA ASN A 653 5.37 13.73 -23.30
C ASN A 653 4.54 14.73 -24.12
N PRO A 654 4.60 16.04 -23.79
CA PRO A 654 3.80 17.04 -24.44
C PRO A 654 4.33 17.21 -25.87
N ARG A 655 3.48 16.87 -26.82
CA ARG A 655 3.70 17.12 -28.24
C ARG A 655 2.45 17.78 -28.78
N PRO A 656 2.57 18.78 -29.66
CA PRO A 656 1.41 19.29 -30.38
C PRO A 656 0.69 18.13 -31.03
N LEU A 657 -0.64 18.15 -31.01
CA LEU A 657 -1.43 17.17 -31.73
C LEU A 657 -1.05 17.30 -33.22
N GLU A 658 -0.37 16.30 -33.77
CA GLU A 658 0.06 16.33 -35.17
C GLU A 658 -1.17 16.63 -36.04
N GLN A 659 -1.02 17.51 -37.03
CA GLN A 659 -2.08 18.04 -37.91
C GLN A 659 -2.68 16.94 -38.82
N VAL A 660 -3.17 15.88 -38.22
CA VAL A 660 -3.88 14.78 -38.84
C VAL A 660 -5.36 15.12 -38.76
N LYS A 661 -6.13 14.78 -39.80
CA LYS A 661 -7.59 14.79 -39.72
C LYS A 661 -7.99 14.00 -38.46
N LEU A 662 -8.55 14.69 -37.47
CA LEU A 662 -8.99 14.07 -36.23
C LEU A 662 -9.92 12.90 -36.57
N LYS A 663 -9.77 11.80 -35.83
CA LYS A 663 -10.65 10.66 -35.94
C LYS A 663 -10.96 10.13 -34.55
N THR A 664 -12.21 9.76 -34.33
CA THR A 664 -12.70 9.45 -32.99
C THR A 664 -13.35 8.07 -32.93
N ILE A 665 -13.14 7.35 -31.84
CA ILE A 665 -14.02 6.27 -31.41
C ILE A 665 -14.98 6.91 -30.40
N ALA A 666 -16.27 6.92 -30.69
CA ALA A 666 -17.30 7.57 -29.91
C ALA A 666 -18.24 6.51 -29.34
N ALA A 667 -18.23 6.31 -28.02
CA ALA A 667 -19.04 5.31 -27.35
C ALA A 667 -20.02 5.97 -26.37
N GLY A 668 -21.23 5.45 -26.23
CA GLY A 668 -22.15 5.99 -25.23
C GLY A 668 -23.41 5.19 -24.95
N LEU A 669 -24.05 5.54 -23.84
CA LEU A 669 -25.32 4.95 -23.39
C LEU A 669 -26.40 6.02 -23.30
N THR A 670 -27.54 5.79 -23.95
CA THR A 670 -28.70 6.70 -23.87
C THR A 670 -29.83 6.13 -23.04
N LYS A 671 -29.86 4.80 -22.86
CA LYS A 671 -30.89 4.11 -22.07
C LYS A 671 -30.44 3.93 -20.62
N GLY A 672 -31.40 4.07 -19.71
CA GLY A 672 -31.18 3.69 -18.31
C GLY A 672 -31.03 2.18 -18.20
N ILE A 673 -29.90 1.73 -17.66
CA ILE A 673 -29.58 0.31 -17.47
C ILE A 673 -28.94 0.11 -16.09
N ARG A 674 -29.09 -1.09 -15.51
CA ARG A 674 -28.38 -1.50 -14.27
C ARG A 674 -28.53 -0.53 -13.09
N GLY A 675 -29.68 0.14 -12.99
CA GLY A 675 -29.99 1.10 -11.93
C GLY A 675 -29.56 2.55 -12.19
N PHE A 676 -28.91 2.82 -13.33
CA PHE A 676 -28.54 4.18 -13.75
C PHE A 676 -29.64 4.83 -14.60
N SER A 677 -29.79 6.14 -14.47
CA SER A 677 -30.77 6.92 -15.24
C SER A 677 -30.39 7.04 -16.72
N ALA A 678 -31.36 7.28 -17.59
CA ALA A 678 -31.12 7.56 -18.99
C ALA A 678 -30.39 8.90 -19.18
N LEU A 679 -29.40 8.92 -20.07
CA LEU A 679 -28.73 10.12 -20.57
C LEU A 679 -29.32 10.46 -21.95
N ASN A 680 -30.32 11.34 -21.96
CA ASN A 680 -31.14 11.58 -23.14
C ASN A 680 -30.43 12.40 -24.23
N TYR A 681 -29.38 13.15 -23.87
CA TYR A 681 -28.65 14.02 -24.79
C TYR A 681 -27.36 13.40 -25.34
N VAL A 682 -26.92 12.26 -24.81
CA VAL A 682 -25.77 11.50 -25.34
C VAL A 682 -25.95 11.17 -26.82
N TYR A 683 -27.16 10.84 -27.28
CA TYR A 683 -27.40 10.60 -28.72
C TYR A 683 -27.01 11.84 -29.56
N LYS A 684 -27.43 13.02 -29.11
CA LYS A 684 -27.16 14.29 -29.78
C LYS A 684 -25.67 14.65 -29.70
N GLU A 685 -25.05 14.41 -28.55
CA GLU A 685 -23.60 14.59 -28.38
C GLU A 685 -22.82 13.77 -29.40
N LEU A 686 -23.09 12.47 -29.52
CA LEU A 686 -22.37 11.60 -30.45
C LEU A 686 -22.66 11.94 -31.92
N GLU A 687 -23.89 12.31 -32.26
CA GLU A 687 -24.28 12.78 -33.61
C GLU A 687 -23.49 14.04 -34.00
N GLN A 688 -23.40 15.03 -33.11
CA GLN A 688 -22.65 16.27 -33.36
C GLN A 688 -21.13 16.03 -33.49
N ILE A 689 -20.59 15.06 -32.75
CA ILE A 689 -19.19 14.66 -32.88
C ILE A 689 -18.95 14.00 -34.24
N GLU A 690 -19.84 13.09 -34.67
CA GLU A 690 -19.75 12.41 -35.97
C GLU A 690 -19.82 13.39 -37.15
N ASP A 691 -20.65 14.44 -37.04
CA ASP A 691 -20.75 15.51 -38.03
C ASP A 691 -19.48 16.35 -38.15
N THR A 692 -18.72 16.50 -37.06
CA THR A 692 -17.52 17.36 -36.99
C THR A 692 -16.24 16.58 -37.29
N VAL A 693 -16.15 15.34 -36.78
CA VAL A 693 -14.95 14.51 -36.79
C VAL A 693 -15.31 13.10 -37.26
N SER A 694 -14.53 12.54 -38.17
CA SER A 694 -14.76 11.18 -38.66
C SER A 694 -14.75 10.20 -37.48
N SER A 695 -15.89 9.56 -37.24
CA SER A 695 -16.12 8.77 -36.02
C SER A 695 -16.52 7.32 -36.31
N VAL A 696 -16.22 6.42 -35.38
CA VAL A 696 -16.90 5.12 -35.25
C VAL A 696 -17.74 5.22 -34.00
N VAL A 697 -19.05 5.03 -34.14
CA VAL A 697 -20.01 5.18 -33.05
C VAL A 697 -20.41 3.81 -32.49
N LEU A 698 -20.21 3.60 -31.18
CA LEU A 698 -20.71 2.46 -30.42
C LEU A 698 -21.82 2.98 -29.49
N LEU A 699 -23.08 2.64 -29.77
CA LEU A 699 -24.21 3.16 -29.02
C LEU A 699 -25.05 2.05 -28.41
N ASN A 700 -25.37 2.16 -27.12
CA ASN A 700 -26.19 1.19 -26.39
C ASN A 700 -25.68 -0.25 -26.60
N GLN A 701 -26.46 -1.15 -27.22
CA GLN A 701 -26.09 -2.55 -27.43
C GLN A 701 -24.75 -2.75 -28.14
N ASP A 702 -24.31 -1.79 -28.95
CA ASP A 702 -23.04 -1.85 -29.67
C ASP A 702 -21.87 -1.39 -28.79
N PHE A 703 -22.14 -0.68 -27.69
CA PHE A 703 -21.16 -0.29 -26.70
C PHE A 703 -20.99 -1.35 -25.61
N THR A 704 -20.27 -2.42 -25.96
CA THR A 704 -19.81 -3.44 -25.01
C THR A 704 -18.33 -3.28 -24.69
N SER A 705 -17.89 -3.83 -23.56
CA SER A 705 -16.49 -3.86 -23.13
C SER A 705 -15.56 -4.44 -24.21
N GLU A 706 -15.93 -5.61 -24.76
CA GLU A 706 -15.17 -6.27 -25.81
C GLU A 706 -15.23 -5.54 -27.17
N ALA A 707 -16.36 -4.89 -27.52
CA ALA A 707 -16.44 -4.08 -28.73
C ALA A 707 -15.52 -2.85 -28.63
N LEU A 708 -15.55 -2.14 -27.50
CA LEU A 708 -14.67 -1.00 -27.24
C LEU A 708 -13.20 -1.43 -27.32
N LYS A 709 -12.82 -2.53 -26.66
CA LYS A 709 -11.47 -3.10 -26.70
C LYS A 709 -11.02 -3.41 -28.12
N LYS A 710 -11.88 -4.03 -28.91
CA LYS A 710 -11.59 -4.38 -30.30
C LYS A 710 -11.37 -3.12 -31.15
N GLU A 711 -12.27 -2.14 -31.04
CA GLU A 711 -12.14 -0.88 -31.78
C GLU A 711 -10.87 -0.14 -31.39
N ILE A 712 -10.54 -0.03 -30.10
CA ILE A 712 -9.30 0.60 -29.67
C ILE A 712 -8.11 -0.17 -30.21
N LYS A 713 -8.03 -1.49 -30.02
CA LYS A 713 -6.88 -2.30 -30.41
C LYS A 713 -6.56 -2.27 -31.92
N PHE A 714 -7.58 -2.26 -32.78
CA PHE A 714 -7.40 -2.41 -34.24
C PHE A 714 -7.57 -1.11 -35.04
N SER A 715 -7.80 0.02 -34.36
CA SER A 715 -7.99 1.32 -34.99
C SER A 715 -6.76 2.21 -34.83
N ASN A 716 -6.57 3.16 -35.77
CA ASN A 716 -5.57 4.23 -35.68
C ASN A 716 -6.19 5.58 -35.26
N ARG A 717 -7.37 5.55 -34.65
CA ARG A 717 -8.08 6.75 -34.20
C ARG A 717 -7.44 7.29 -32.92
N PRO A 718 -6.93 8.53 -32.91
CA PRO A 718 -6.21 9.09 -31.76
C PRO A 718 -7.13 9.53 -30.62
N ILE A 719 -8.44 9.71 -30.88
CA ILE A 719 -9.40 10.17 -29.87
C ILE A 719 -10.34 9.02 -29.48
N VAL A 720 -10.52 8.82 -28.18
CA VAL A 720 -11.53 7.93 -27.60
C VAL A 720 -12.47 8.80 -26.75
N HIS A 721 -13.75 8.83 -27.12
CA HIS A 721 -14.77 9.60 -26.43
C HIS A 721 -15.82 8.64 -25.86
N ILE A 722 -16.06 8.72 -24.55
CA ILE A 722 -16.98 7.85 -23.84
C ILE A 722 -18.01 8.72 -23.09
N ALA A 723 -19.25 8.67 -23.56
CA ALA A 723 -20.41 9.38 -23.05
C ALA A 723 -21.33 8.40 -22.29
N THR A 724 -20.96 8.10 -21.04
CA THR A 724 -21.67 7.15 -20.18
C THR A 724 -21.54 7.52 -18.71
N HIS A 725 -22.35 6.91 -17.85
CA HIS A 725 -22.17 6.97 -16.41
C HIS A 725 -20.82 6.36 -16.03
N GLY A 726 -20.03 7.09 -15.27
CA GLY A 726 -18.79 6.58 -14.69
C GLY A 726 -18.57 7.20 -13.34
N GLN A 727 -17.92 6.48 -12.44
CA GLN A 727 -17.57 6.95 -11.11
C GLN A 727 -16.07 6.79 -10.91
N PHE A 728 -15.39 7.82 -10.43
CA PHE A 728 -13.97 7.77 -10.03
C PHE A 728 -13.85 7.95 -8.52
N SER A 729 -13.22 6.99 -7.84
CA SER A 729 -13.04 7.02 -6.37
C SER A 729 -11.59 6.77 -6.00
N SER A 730 -11.24 7.13 -4.77
CA SER A 730 -10.03 6.69 -4.07
C SER A 730 -9.95 5.17 -3.89
N SER A 731 -11.07 4.46 -4.08
CA SER A 731 -11.09 3.01 -4.19
C SER A 731 -11.13 2.58 -5.65
N ILE A 732 -10.17 1.73 -6.03
CA ILE A 732 -10.11 1.03 -7.32
C ILE A 732 -11.43 0.31 -7.60
N GLU A 733 -12.04 -0.34 -6.60
CA GLU A 733 -13.28 -1.11 -6.76
C GLU A 733 -14.52 -0.27 -7.06
N ASN A 734 -14.53 0.97 -6.56
CA ASN A 734 -15.64 1.90 -6.78
C ASN A 734 -15.43 2.72 -8.06
N THR A 735 -14.30 2.52 -8.75
CA THR A 735 -13.97 3.22 -9.98
C THR A 735 -14.41 2.40 -11.19
N PHE A 736 -15.38 2.90 -11.97
CA PHE A 736 -15.90 2.19 -13.14
C PHE A 736 -16.45 3.12 -14.22
N LEU A 737 -16.54 2.60 -15.45
CA LEU A 737 -17.36 3.12 -16.55
C LEU A 737 -18.49 2.14 -16.86
N LEU A 738 -19.67 2.63 -17.20
CA LEU A 738 -20.81 1.78 -17.54
C LEU A 738 -20.84 1.49 -19.04
N ALA A 739 -20.71 0.22 -19.41
CA ALA A 739 -21.00 -0.30 -20.74
C ALA A 739 -22.35 -1.01 -20.75
N TRP A 740 -22.83 -1.41 -21.93
CA TRP A 740 -24.11 -2.09 -22.06
C TRP A 740 -24.17 -3.44 -21.35
N ASP A 741 -23.10 -4.21 -21.49
CA ASP A 741 -22.97 -5.57 -20.99
C ASP A 741 -22.46 -5.61 -19.55
N GLU A 742 -21.65 -4.65 -19.10
CA GLU A 742 -21.05 -4.68 -17.75
C GLU A 742 -20.62 -3.30 -17.21
N ARG A 743 -20.10 -3.29 -15.97
CA ARG A 743 -19.36 -2.16 -15.41
C ARG A 743 -17.88 -2.44 -15.67
N ILE A 744 -17.25 -1.64 -16.52
CA ILE A 744 -15.82 -1.70 -16.81
C ILE A 744 -15.09 -1.09 -15.62
N ASN A 745 -14.44 -1.90 -14.79
CA ASN A 745 -13.63 -1.39 -13.66
C ASN A 745 -12.27 -0.84 -14.14
N ILE A 746 -11.49 -0.21 -13.25
CA ILE A 746 -10.21 0.39 -13.62
C ILE A 746 -9.18 -0.60 -14.19
N ASP A 747 -9.14 -1.85 -13.69
CA ASP A 747 -8.21 -2.87 -14.20
C ASP A 747 -8.64 -3.37 -15.60
N GLU A 748 -9.94 -3.52 -15.85
CA GLU A 748 -10.48 -3.85 -17.17
C GLU A 748 -10.29 -2.69 -18.15
N LEU A 749 -10.56 -1.47 -17.72
CA LEU A 749 -10.35 -0.26 -18.51
C LEU A 749 -8.87 -0.11 -18.88
N ASP A 750 -7.96 -0.37 -17.95
CA ASP A 750 -6.52 -0.41 -18.20
C ASP A 750 -6.18 -1.43 -19.30
N ASN A 751 -6.72 -2.65 -19.22
CA ASN A 751 -6.55 -3.67 -20.25
C ASN A 751 -7.14 -3.28 -21.62
N ILE A 752 -8.20 -2.47 -21.64
CA ILE A 752 -8.82 -1.95 -22.86
C ILE A 752 -7.93 -0.86 -23.48
N LEU A 753 -7.45 0.09 -22.67
CA LEU A 753 -6.72 1.28 -23.12
C LEU A 753 -5.24 0.99 -23.42
N GLN A 754 -4.57 0.13 -22.64
CA GLN A 754 -3.17 -0.28 -22.86
C GLN A 754 -2.97 -1.28 -24.00
N THR A 755 -4.01 -1.58 -24.78
CA THR A 755 -3.85 -2.40 -26.01
C THR A 755 -2.95 -1.74 -27.06
N ARG A 756 -2.68 -0.44 -26.91
CA ARG A 756 -1.73 0.33 -27.74
C ARG A 756 -0.52 0.73 -26.89
N ASN A 757 0.69 0.59 -27.45
CA ASN A 757 1.91 0.98 -26.74
C ASN A 757 2.06 2.53 -26.75
N PRO A 758 2.20 3.20 -25.60
CA PRO A 758 2.33 4.67 -25.50
C PRO A 758 3.55 5.23 -26.26
N SER A 759 4.57 4.41 -26.48
CA SER A 759 5.81 4.77 -27.19
C SER A 759 5.71 4.69 -28.72
N GLN A 760 4.54 4.32 -29.27
CA GLN A 760 4.32 4.13 -30.71
C GLN A 760 3.38 5.19 -31.31
N GLU A 761 3.39 5.33 -32.64
CA GLU A 761 2.56 6.25 -33.45
C GLU A 761 1.03 6.10 -33.26
N ASN A 762 0.56 5.07 -32.52
CA ASN A 762 -0.86 4.77 -32.34
C ASN A 762 -1.40 5.12 -30.93
N ALA A 763 -0.67 5.85 -30.09
CA ALA A 763 -1.13 6.22 -28.75
C ALA A 763 -2.50 6.95 -28.75
N ILE A 764 -3.22 6.89 -27.64
CA ILE A 764 -4.43 7.69 -27.43
C ILE A 764 -3.98 9.14 -27.16
N GLU A 765 -4.26 10.07 -28.07
CA GLU A 765 -3.90 11.48 -27.92
C GLU A 765 -4.87 12.24 -27.02
N LEU A 766 -6.14 11.80 -27.00
CA LEU A 766 -7.18 12.39 -26.19
C LEU A 766 -8.23 11.35 -25.78
N LEU A 767 -8.36 11.13 -24.47
CA LEU A 767 -9.48 10.41 -23.86
C LEU A 767 -10.51 11.42 -23.34
N VAL A 768 -11.75 11.34 -23.78
CA VAL A 768 -12.85 12.21 -23.31
C VAL A 768 -13.86 11.39 -22.54
N LEU A 769 -14.16 11.81 -21.32
CA LEU A 769 -15.11 11.18 -20.41
C LEU A 769 -16.20 12.20 -20.05
N SER A 770 -17.28 12.24 -20.83
CA SER A 770 -18.21 13.39 -20.83
C SER A 770 -19.34 13.32 -19.79
N ALA A 771 -19.68 12.13 -19.30
CA ALA A 771 -20.78 11.92 -18.32
C ALA A 771 -20.34 11.19 -17.04
N CYS A 772 -19.04 11.25 -16.72
CA CYS A 772 -18.49 10.67 -15.48
C CYS A 772 -18.68 11.62 -14.28
N GLU A 773 -18.61 11.08 -13.08
CA GLU A 773 -18.51 11.84 -11.84
C GLU A 773 -17.28 11.39 -11.05
N THR A 774 -16.59 12.31 -10.39
CA THR A 774 -15.68 11.92 -9.31
C THR A 774 -16.50 11.78 -8.02
N ALA A 775 -16.19 10.78 -7.22
CA ALA A 775 -16.92 10.44 -6.01
C ALA A 775 -17.02 11.68 -5.10
N THR A 776 -18.25 12.10 -4.83
CA THR A 776 -18.52 13.27 -4.01
C THR A 776 -18.11 12.98 -2.56
N GLY A 777 -17.33 13.87 -1.94
CA GLY A 777 -16.83 13.68 -0.56
C GLY A 777 -15.57 12.82 -0.44
N ASP A 778 -14.99 12.37 -1.55
CA ASP A 778 -13.75 11.60 -1.58
C ASP A 778 -12.55 12.50 -1.92
N GLU A 779 -11.65 12.71 -0.97
CA GLU A 779 -10.48 13.59 -1.10
C GLU A 779 -9.46 13.09 -2.14
N ARG A 780 -9.45 11.80 -2.46
CA ARG A 780 -8.51 11.17 -3.40
C ARG A 780 -9.18 10.72 -4.70
N ALA A 781 -10.46 11.01 -4.91
CA ALA A 781 -11.13 10.68 -6.16
C ALA A 781 -10.45 11.31 -7.39
N ALA A 782 -9.86 12.50 -7.23
CA ALA A 782 -9.07 13.13 -8.28
C ALA A 782 -7.77 12.38 -8.61
N LEU A 783 -7.18 11.63 -7.67
CA LEU A 783 -6.07 10.69 -7.97
C LEU A 783 -6.56 9.50 -8.80
N GLY A 784 -7.80 9.05 -8.58
CA GLY A 784 -8.43 8.03 -9.43
C GLY A 784 -8.55 8.49 -10.88
N LEU A 785 -9.00 9.74 -11.09
CA LEU A 785 -9.11 10.32 -12.42
C LEU A 785 -7.74 10.60 -13.07
N ALA A 786 -6.84 11.29 -12.36
CA ALA A 786 -5.49 11.61 -12.86
C ALA A 786 -4.68 10.33 -13.11
N GLY A 787 -4.80 9.36 -12.22
CA GLY A 787 -4.16 8.06 -12.37
C GLY A 787 -4.72 7.27 -13.56
N MET A 788 -6.04 7.29 -13.80
CA MET A 788 -6.62 6.64 -14.96
C MET A 788 -6.09 7.25 -16.25
N ALA A 789 -5.97 8.58 -16.32
CA ALA A 789 -5.39 9.27 -17.48
C ALA A 789 -3.97 8.76 -17.78
N VAL A 790 -3.14 8.64 -16.73
CA VAL A 790 -1.78 8.12 -16.83
C VAL A 790 -1.76 6.64 -17.24
N ARG A 791 -2.60 5.79 -16.61
CA ARG A 791 -2.67 4.34 -16.90
C ARG A 791 -3.21 4.02 -18.29
N ALA A 792 -4.17 4.80 -18.77
CA ALA A 792 -4.69 4.71 -20.12
C ALA A 792 -3.61 4.87 -21.20
N GLY A 793 -2.43 5.40 -20.85
CA GLY A 793 -1.42 5.85 -21.80
C GLY A 793 -1.93 7.01 -22.65
N ALA A 794 -3.03 7.65 -22.24
CA ALA A 794 -3.62 8.77 -22.95
C ALA A 794 -2.77 10.01 -22.66
N ARG A 795 -2.29 10.69 -23.70
CA ARG A 795 -1.47 11.91 -23.50
C ARG A 795 -2.27 13.04 -22.87
N SER A 796 -3.58 13.07 -23.14
CA SER A 796 -4.52 14.02 -22.54
C SER A 796 -5.80 13.32 -22.17
N THR A 797 -6.42 13.74 -21.08
CA THR A 797 -7.75 13.30 -20.67
C THR A 797 -8.62 14.51 -20.35
N LEU A 798 -9.78 14.61 -20.99
CA LEU A 798 -10.83 15.56 -20.63
C LEU A 798 -11.90 14.83 -19.84
N ALA A 799 -12.13 15.25 -18.59
CA ALA A 799 -13.10 14.59 -17.72
C ALA A 799 -13.78 15.57 -16.78
N THR A 800 -14.80 15.10 -16.07
CA THR A 800 -15.67 15.91 -15.22
C THR A 800 -15.43 15.63 -13.73
N LEU A 801 -15.27 16.70 -12.93
CA LEU A 801 -15.08 16.61 -11.49
C LEU A 801 -16.34 16.19 -10.72
N TRP A 802 -17.54 16.35 -11.26
CA TRP A 802 -18.80 15.92 -10.62
C TRP A 802 -19.87 15.65 -11.67
N SER A 803 -21.03 15.15 -11.23
CA SER A 803 -22.17 14.86 -12.11
C SER A 803 -22.64 16.10 -12.86
N VAL A 804 -22.58 16.04 -14.18
CA VAL A 804 -22.90 17.16 -15.08
C VAL A 804 -24.31 17.08 -15.63
N ASN A 805 -24.84 18.22 -16.05
CA ASN A 805 -26.11 18.26 -16.75
C ASN A 805 -25.94 17.76 -18.19
N ASP A 806 -26.52 16.61 -18.49
CA ASP A 806 -26.52 15.94 -19.81
C ASP A 806 -26.75 16.87 -21.01
N ARG A 807 -27.72 17.80 -20.93
CA ARG A 807 -27.96 18.78 -22.02
C ARG A 807 -26.82 19.77 -22.20
N ALA A 808 -26.28 20.29 -21.10
CA ALA A 808 -25.15 21.22 -21.14
C ALA A 808 -23.87 20.51 -21.62
N THR A 809 -23.69 19.24 -21.25
CA THR A 809 -22.59 18.39 -21.72
C THR A 809 -22.59 18.25 -23.24
N ALA A 810 -23.74 17.88 -23.83
CA ALA A 810 -23.84 17.74 -25.28
C ALA A 810 -23.46 19.04 -26.02
N GLN A 811 -23.91 20.19 -25.51
CA GLN A 811 -23.53 21.49 -26.06
C GLN A 811 -22.03 21.77 -25.92
N LEU A 812 -21.46 21.54 -24.74
CA LEU A 812 -20.04 21.78 -24.49
C LEU A 812 -19.14 20.87 -25.34
N MET A 813 -19.51 19.60 -25.51
CA MET A 813 -18.73 18.67 -26.33
C MET A 813 -18.84 19.01 -27.81
N SER A 814 -20.02 19.40 -28.30
CA SER A 814 -20.18 19.92 -29.65
C SER A 814 -19.30 21.14 -29.90
N ASP A 815 -19.33 22.13 -28.99
CA ASP A 815 -18.51 23.33 -29.10
C ASP A 815 -17.01 22.97 -29.03
N PHE A 816 -16.62 22.09 -28.10
CA PHE A 816 -15.23 21.64 -27.94
C PHE A 816 -14.68 21.00 -29.21
N TYR A 817 -15.41 20.07 -29.84
CA TYR A 817 -14.94 19.44 -31.08
C TYR A 817 -14.92 20.40 -32.26
N HIS A 818 -15.82 21.37 -32.32
CA HIS A 818 -15.78 22.43 -33.34
C HIS A 818 -14.53 23.32 -33.18
N GLU A 819 -14.21 23.74 -31.95
CA GLU A 819 -13.02 24.52 -31.65
C GLU A 819 -11.72 23.72 -31.91
N LEU A 820 -11.71 22.42 -31.58
CA LEU A 820 -10.55 21.54 -31.76
C LEU A 820 -10.34 21.14 -33.22
N SER A 821 -11.40 20.79 -33.95
CA SER A 821 -11.31 20.29 -35.33
C SER A 821 -11.27 21.41 -36.36
N ASP A 822 -12.24 22.33 -36.32
CA ASP A 822 -12.43 23.30 -37.40
C ASP A 822 -11.52 24.52 -37.25
N LYS A 823 -11.32 24.97 -36.01
CA LYS A 823 -10.42 26.09 -35.69
C LYS A 823 -9.01 25.65 -35.33
N GLN A 824 -8.77 24.35 -35.14
CA GLN A 824 -7.46 23.77 -34.81
C GLN A 824 -6.81 24.45 -33.59
N LEU A 825 -7.62 24.80 -32.59
CA LEU A 825 -7.11 25.38 -31.35
C LEU A 825 -6.41 24.32 -30.50
N PRO A 826 -5.39 24.70 -29.70
CA PRO A 826 -4.81 23.80 -28.71
C PRO A 826 -5.87 23.24 -27.76
N LYS A 827 -5.66 22.02 -27.25
CA LYS A 827 -6.65 21.31 -26.42
C LYS A 827 -7.17 22.16 -25.25
N ALA A 828 -6.29 22.83 -24.50
CA ALA A 828 -6.71 23.68 -23.37
C ALA A 828 -7.55 24.89 -23.82
N GLU A 829 -7.23 25.49 -24.96
CA GLU A 829 -7.98 26.65 -25.47
C GLU A 829 -9.33 26.22 -26.06
N ALA A 830 -9.40 25.06 -26.73
CA ALA A 830 -10.66 24.50 -27.20
C ALA A 830 -11.64 24.22 -26.04
N VAL A 831 -11.15 23.62 -24.94
CA VAL A 831 -11.95 23.42 -23.73
C VAL A 831 -12.41 24.76 -23.16
N ARG A 832 -11.52 25.74 -23.04
CA ARG A 832 -11.85 27.08 -22.56
C ARG A 832 -12.95 27.73 -23.39
N GLN A 833 -12.85 27.72 -24.72
CA GLN A 833 -13.86 28.34 -25.59
C GLN A 833 -15.24 27.68 -25.40
N ALA A 834 -15.30 26.36 -25.28
CA ALA A 834 -16.54 25.65 -25.00
C ALA A 834 -17.11 25.99 -23.60
N GLN A 835 -16.26 26.15 -22.58
CA GLN A 835 -16.68 26.60 -21.25
C GLN A 835 -17.21 28.05 -21.28
N LEU A 836 -16.54 28.95 -22.02
CA LEU A 836 -16.96 30.34 -22.17
C LEU A 836 -18.27 30.47 -22.95
N SER A 837 -18.53 29.58 -23.91
CA SER A 837 -19.81 29.47 -24.62
C SER A 837 -20.96 29.26 -23.62
N LEU A 838 -20.84 28.27 -22.74
CA LEU A 838 -21.83 28.02 -21.68
C LEU A 838 -21.91 29.15 -20.64
N LEU A 839 -20.77 29.74 -20.24
CA LEU A 839 -20.75 30.86 -19.29
C LEU A 839 -21.54 32.08 -19.81
N LYS A 840 -21.49 32.33 -21.13
CA LYS A 840 -22.21 33.43 -21.79
C LYS A 840 -23.71 33.15 -21.96
N ASP A 841 -24.13 31.89 -21.94
CA ASP A 841 -25.54 31.51 -21.99
C ASP A 841 -26.25 31.87 -20.66
N PRO A 842 -27.30 32.71 -20.68
CA PRO A 842 -28.08 33.05 -19.48
C PRO A 842 -28.59 31.84 -18.68
N TRP A 843 -28.84 30.69 -19.34
CA TRP A 843 -29.34 29.48 -18.68
C TRP A 843 -28.23 28.64 -18.03
N HIS A 844 -26.98 28.81 -18.48
CA HIS A 844 -25.82 28.00 -18.07
C HIS A 844 -24.70 28.82 -17.40
N LYS A 845 -24.91 30.12 -17.14
CA LYS A 845 -23.93 31.02 -16.50
C LYS A 845 -23.33 30.50 -15.18
N HIS A 846 -24.07 29.69 -14.43
CA HIS A 846 -23.60 29.14 -13.16
C HIS A 846 -22.44 28.15 -13.36
N PRO A 847 -21.33 28.24 -12.59
CA PRO A 847 -20.17 27.34 -12.75
C PRO A 847 -20.47 25.85 -12.72
N PHE A 848 -21.54 25.43 -12.03
CA PHE A 848 -22.08 24.06 -12.08
C PHE A 848 -22.11 23.45 -13.49
N TYR A 849 -22.40 24.26 -14.53
CA TYR A 849 -22.57 23.77 -15.89
C TYR A 849 -21.28 23.72 -16.72
N TRP A 850 -20.29 24.56 -16.43
CA TRP A 850 -19.11 24.72 -17.30
C TRP A 850 -17.79 24.47 -16.58
N ALA A 851 -17.71 24.66 -15.26
CA ALA A 851 -16.48 24.45 -14.50
C ALA A 851 -16.05 22.99 -14.28
N PRO A 852 -16.91 21.95 -14.29
CA PRO A 852 -16.46 20.60 -13.93
C PRO A 852 -15.47 19.98 -14.92
N TYR A 853 -15.44 20.45 -16.17
CA TYR A 853 -14.59 19.89 -17.22
C TYR A 853 -13.14 20.32 -17.02
N VAL A 854 -12.29 19.34 -16.73
CA VAL A 854 -10.86 19.52 -16.50
C VAL A 854 -10.06 18.76 -17.55
N LEU A 855 -9.10 19.46 -18.16
CA LEU A 855 -8.12 18.85 -19.05
C LEU A 855 -6.91 18.44 -18.23
N LEU A 856 -6.61 17.14 -18.23
CA LEU A 856 -5.48 16.51 -17.57
C LEU A 856 -4.43 16.11 -18.61
N GLY A 857 -3.15 16.37 -18.32
CA GLY A 857 -2.04 15.93 -19.15
C GLY A 857 -1.57 16.98 -20.16
N ASN A 858 -1.23 16.55 -21.37
CA ASN A 858 -0.77 17.43 -22.45
C ASN A 858 -1.89 18.43 -22.85
N TRP A 859 -1.57 19.72 -22.89
CA TRP A 859 -2.54 20.79 -23.16
C TRP A 859 -2.50 21.34 -24.60
N LEU A 860 -1.50 20.92 -25.38
CA LEU A 860 -1.27 21.38 -26.76
C LEU A 860 -2.12 20.63 -27.78
#